data_AF-A0A8H6K8P7-F1
#
_entry.id   AF-A0A8H6K8P7-F1
#
_cell.length_a   1.000
_cell.length_b   1.000
_cell.length_c   1.000
_cell.angle_alpha   90.00
_cell.angle_beta   90.00
_cell.angle_gamma   90.00
#
_symmetry.space_group_name_H-M   'P 1'
#
loop_
_entity.id
_entity.type
_entity.pdbx_description
1 polymer ?
#
loop_
_entity_poly.entity_id
_entity_poly.type
_entity_poly.pdbx_seq_one_letter_code
_entity_poly.pdbx_strand_id
1 'polypeptide(L)'
;MSYRNTSKHLGYAFSRRPNNKPPSPFTKLRKTWQERSPTETPFKAGREPPPWLSGERKPRAWSPPTAEDFHSIVFHPQPGRSSNGPIIAGDPESFPGQNAYLYPTGWNKAIPENPRSWVNNFHLLSGPSPIPKLPVPWKPYHRAGSMTNHVDIATVPTADTGGSLLLHFDHRRYLFGRVSEGTQRALTQRKYALAKLEKLFLSGQTSWETMGGLLGMMLTVADVLDGSRRDFQQQNETRKKTGKPELAMKGPECIEVHGARNLAYSIATARSFIFRKGIPIRPFEVNEDPRLADSDKATPDFEDDAISVWKVPIFSETSPVPVTSRKRSHEVMTAEDEALQDGSSAAVSPEQQQKIDLESIHATVDHMFNSDWSLDALCETKLHKVSLPATIFVREDGRIKRYRGPLPGDKNVDVPDIDVLVRYPWPATMVKVLPPPAAGPDMSVCYVVKNKGRRGKMNPAVAIQRGVPKFRLKELADGKTVKDAKGEDVTPDMVMGAPLKPCGFAVIDMPNTSMVDSFLARPEWKNAALLDNVPVFYWILGPTVIDNARVQSFMKERSDVRHKVIAPDVSPNMLSFESHALMLAKLRRIDPERFPLLDFNNTVRDLSFIGPNVEAGRVGARTNLSPVFGFKDDEIAPFPTFEEANNLEEDILAMAKSAQAKIQDPKFLADVEQAEQDIPNRDAEVIPLGTGSALPSKYRNVSSTLIRVPQYGNYLLDCGENTVGQLRRAFPADEANSILQNLRCIVISHMHADHQLGTASMLRAWAKATAHLSPQPKLGVIGPKAIEGFLREYSRIEDIAWDRLVFPRPIWPKTTKAELPADHPTGLASCYLVPVEHCQHAFAPVLTWPSGLKIAYSGDCRPSADLVEVGRGATLLIHESTFDDDMMSDALAKKHSTMGEALDVADRMGARRVLLTHFSQRYARIPLVESRRTRTGADQVVLLALDQMRVKLGEFRHAQAFLPAIRRFFETDSEKTKEED
;
A
#
# COMPACT_ATOMS: atom_id res chain seq x y z
N MET A 1 -30.06 -7.72 38.27
CA MET A 1 -31.51 -7.96 38.44
C MET A 1 -31.95 -8.98 37.41
N SER A 2 -32.47 -10.13 37.86
CA SER A 2 -32.93 -11.24 37.01
C SER A 2 -34.34 -11.00 36.50
N TYR A 3 -34.72 -11.51 35.32
CA TYR A 3 -36.03 -12.12 35.13
C TYR A 3 -36.01 -13.21 34.05
N ARG A 4 -36.75 -14.28 34.35
CA ARG A 4 -36.91 -15.56 33.64
C ARG A 4 -38.07 -15.51 32.62
N ASN A 5 -37.97 -16.40 31.63
CA ASN A 5 -39.01 -17.21 30.94
C ASN A 5 -40.48 -16.76 30.94
N THR A 6 -41.13 -16.83 29.75
CA THR A 6 -42.19 -17.82 29.48
C THR A 6 -42.56 -17.89 27.99
N SER A 7 -43.05 -19.06 27.61
CA SER A 7 -43.38 -19.61 26.29
C SER A 7 -44.81 -19.29 25.82
N LYS A 8 -45.09 -19.46 24.51
CA LYS A 8 -46.15 -20.36 24.00
C LYS A 8 -46.22 -20.45 22.47
N HIS A 9 -46.41 -21.70 22.03
CA HIS A 9 -46.67 -22.19 20.68
C HIS A 9 -48.07 -21.88 20.15
N LEU A 10 -48.21 -21.87 18.82
CA LEU A 10 -49.31 -22.52 18.10
C LEU A 10 -48.87 -22.84 16.66
N GLY A 11 -49.01 -24.11 16.28
CA GLY A 11 -48.85 -24.60 14.90
C GLY A 11 -49.98 -25.55 14.56
N TYR A 12 -50.19 -25.83 13.27
CA TYR A 12 -50.90 -27.00 12.68
C TYR A 12 -50.52 -27.02 11.18
N ALA A 13 -49.81 -28.02 10.64
CA ALA A 13 -50.30 -29.31 10.06
C ALA A 13 -50.78 -29.18 8.59
N PHE A 14 -50.59 -30.07 7.60
CA PHE A 14 -49.97 -31.40 7.43
C PHE A 14 -49.94 -31.79 5.91
N SER A 15 -49.11 -32.79 5.52
CA SER A 15 -49.27 -33.77 4.40
C SER A 15 -48.94 -33.34 2.94
N ARG A 16 -48.61 -34.19 1.94
CA ARG A 16 -47.99 -35.53 1.70
C ARG A 16 -47.78 -35.60 0.14
N ARG A 17 -46.58 -35.99 -0.34
CA ARG A 17 -46.10 -36.70 -1.60
C ARG A 17 -47.03 -36.90 -2.87
N PRO A 18 -46.57 -37.39 -4.06
CA PRO A 18 -45.23 -37.51 -4.74
C PRO A 18 -45.22 -37.24 -6.30
N ASN A 19 -44.08 -37.53 -6.97
CA ASN A 19 -43.85 -37.89 -8.41
C ASN A 19 -43.81 -36.82 -9.53
N ASN A 20 -42.65 -36.63 -10.20
CA ASN A 20 -42.30 -37.21 -11.52
C ASN A 20 -41.05 -36.57 -12.19
N LYS A 21 -40.15 -37.43 -12.71
CA LYS A 21 -39.09 -37.20 -13.76
C LYS A 21 -39.76 -37.03 -15.16
N PRO A 22 -39.09 -36.97 -16.35
CA PRO A 22 -37.66 -37.00 -16.81
C PRO A 22 -37.36 -35.88 -17.87
N PRO A 23 -36.32 -35.86 -18.78
CA PRO A 23 -35.43 -36.94 -19.26
C PRO A 23 -33.93 -36.65 -19.50
N SER A 24 -33.19 -37.75 -19.66
CA SER A 24 -31.92 -37.84 -20.41
C SER A 24 -32.14 -38.77 -21.62
N PRO A 25 -31.30 -38.66 -22.66
CA PRO A 25 -30.62 -39.85 -23.20
C PRO A 25 -29.11 -39.55 -23.44
N PHE A 26 -28.13 -40.33 -22.96
CA PHE A 26 -27.65 -41.70 -23.25
C PHE A 26 -26.81 -41.90 -24.54
N THR A 27 -25.52 -42.18 -24.32
CA THR A 27 -24.61 -43.18 -24.98
C THR A 27 -24.13 -42.96 -26.43
N LYS A 28 -22.93 -43.39 -26.90
CA LYS A 28 -22.00 -44.53 -26.61
C LYS A 28 -20.67 -44.23 -27.37
N LEU A 29 -19.45 -44.71 -27.05
CA LEU A 29 -18.96 -46.10 -27.08
C LEU A 29 -17.52 -46.23 -26.52
N ARG A 30 -17.25 -47.41 -25.92
CA ARG A 30 -16.06 -47.92 -25.20
C ARG A 30 -14.95 -48.50 -26.10
N LYS A 31 -13.76 -48.74 -25.50
CA LYS A 31 -13.10 -50.07 -25.22
C LYS A 31 -11.64 -49.81 -24.73
N THR A 32 -10.94 -50.55 -23.86
CA THR A 32 -11.06 -51.79 -23.02
C THR A 32 -9.72 -51.94 -22.25
N TRP A 33 -9.66 -52.31 -20.97
CA TRP A 33 -9.20 -53.60 -20.38
C TRP A 33 -8.60 -53.23 -18.99
N GLN A 34 -8.49 -54.00 -17.91
CA GLN A 34 -9.20 -55.16 -17.34
C GLN A 34 -8.75 -55.24 -15.85
N GLU A 35 -9.54 -55.89 -14.99
CA GLU A 35 -9.36 -56.00 -13.53
C GLU A 35 -8.23 -56.96 -13.11
N ARG A 36 -7.70 -56.80 -11.87
CA ARG A 36 -7.45 -57.92 -10.94
C ARG A 36 -7.33 -57.46 -9.48
N SER A 37 -7.97 -58.24 -8.62
CA SER A 37 -8.18 -58.13 -7.17
C SER A 37 -6.97 -58.55 -6.31
N PRO A 38 -6.96 -58.24 -4.99
CA PRO A 38 -5.88 -58.59 -4.07
C PRO A 38 -6.20 -59.85 -3.24
N THR A 39 -5.20 -60.69 -2.99
CA THR A 39 -5.27 -61.80 -2.01
C THR A 39 -4.03 -61.87 -1.14
N GLU A 40 -4.27 -61.73 0.16
CA GLU A 40 -3.64 -62.30 1.38
C GLU A 40 -2.18 -62.85 1.38
N THR A 41 -1.40 -62.30 2.32
CA THR A 41 -0.29 -62.77 3.23
C THR A 41 0.16 -64.25 3.26
N PRO A 42 1.30 -64.70 3.90
CA PRO A 42 2.30 -64.03 4.79
C PRO A 42 3.80 -64.48 4.59
N PHE A 43 4.70 -64.07 5.52
CA PHE A 43 6.00 -64.66 5.95
C PHE A 43 7.39 -64.03 5.59
N LYS A 44 8.00 -63.46 6.65
CA LYS A 44 9.38 -63.57 7.22
C LYS A 44 10.68 -63.50 6.39
N ALA A 45 11.55 -62.60 6.90
CA ALA A 45 12.97 -62.74 7.30
C ALA A 45 14.12 -62.65 6.28
N GLY A 46 14.94 -61.61 6.49
CA GLY A 46 16.42 -61.70 6.58
C GLY A 46 17.24 -61.55 5.30
N ARG A 47 18.07 -60.50 5.22
CA ARG A 47 19.51 -60.58 4.90
C ARG A 47 20.22 -59.23 5.00
N GLU A 48 21.46 -59.33 5.48
CA GLU A 48 22.47 -58.31 5.78
C GLU A 48 22.99 -57.54 4.55
N PRO A 49 23.63 -56.37 4.74
CA PRO A 49 24.39 -55.66 3.71
C PRO A 49 25.87 -56.09 3.68
N PRO A 50 26.54 -56.12 2.51
CA PRO A 50 28.00 -56.22 2.48
C PRO A 50 28.71 -54.85 2.44
N PRO A 51 29.98 -54.82 2.91
CA PRO A 51 30.79 -53.63 3.26
C PRO A 51 31.54 -53.10 2.00
N TRP A 52 32.26 -51.97 1.98
CA TRP A 52 33.57 -51.73 2.60
C TRP A 52 33.83 -50.24 2.85
N LEU A 53 34.30 -49.96 4.05
CA LEU A 53 34.97 -48.76 4.53
C LEU A 53 36.46 -48.76 4.11
N SER A 54 37.06 -47.58 3.96
CA SER A 54 38.10 -47.09 4.89
C SER A 54 38.91 -45.94 4.27
N GLY A 55 39.16 -44.90 5.07
CA GLY A 55 40.17 -43.90 4.74
C GLY A 55 39.91 -42.51 5.32
N GLU A 56 40.18 -42.35 6.61
CA GLU A 56 40.43 -41.03 7.23
C GLU A 56 41.51 -40.26 6.44
N ARG A 57 41.40 -38.93 6.30
CA ARG A 57 42.57 -38.03 6.25
C ARG A 57 42.23 -36.57 6.57
N LYS A 58 43.05 -36.03 7.49
CA LYS A 58 43.13 -34.65 8.01
C LYS A 58 43.45 -33.58 6.95
N PRO A 59 43.20 -32.28 7.24
CA PRO A 59 43.26 -31.19 6.26
C PRO A 59 44.69 -30.75 5.96
N ARG A 60 44.97 -30.37 4.70
CA ARG A 60 46.21 -29.71 4.29
C ARG A 60 45.97 -28.22 4.04
N ALA A 61 46.79 -27.42 4.71
CA ALA A 61 46.99 -25.99 4.45
C ALA A 61 47.56 -25.75 3.05
N TRP A 62 47.19 -24.63 2.44
CA TRP A 62 47.79 -24.14 1.21
C TRP A 62 48.22 -22.68 1.39
N SER A 63 49.50 -22.42 1.15
CA SER A 63 50.16 -21.11 1.20
C SER A 63 50.27 -20.53 -0.23
N PRO A 64 50.29 -19.19 -0.40
CA PRO A 64 50.30 -18.56 -1.72
C PRO A 64 51.72 -18.49 -2.32
N PRO A 65 51.86 -18.44 -3.66
CA PRO A 65 53.16 -18.22 -4.31
C PRO A 65 53.53 -16.72 -4.34
N THR A 66 54.83 -16.47 -4.21
CA THR A 66 55.50 -15.17 -4.23
C THR A 66 55.84 -14.71 -5.66
N ALA A 67 56.02 -13.39 -5.80
CA ALA A 67 56.47 -12.70 -6.99
C ALA A 67 57.98 -12.85 -7.22
N GLU A 68 58.36 -13.19 -8.44
CA GLU A 68 59.53 -12.70 -9.20
C GLU A 68 59.65 -13.57 -10.47
N ASP A 69 59.43 -12.98 -11.65
CA ASP A 69 60.34 -13.11 -12.79
C ASP A 69 59.89 -12.26 -14.01
N PHE A 70 60.55 -11.09 -14.10
CA PHE A 70 61.16 -10.44 -15.27
C PHE A 70 60.39 -10.18 -16.58
N HIS A 71 60.02 -8.89 -16.74
CA HIS A 71 60.56 -7.88 -17.68
C HIS A 71 60.60 -8.06 -19.23
N SER A 72 60.34 -6.89 -19.86
CA SER A 72 60.74 -6.35 -21.19
C SER A 72 59.53 -6.23 -22.16
N ILE A 73 59.22 -5.13 -22.87
CA ILE A 73 60.00 -4.09 -23.58
C ILE A 73 59.18 -2.77 -23.69
N VAL A 74 59.90 -1.68 -24.06
CA VAL A 74 59.69 -0.22 -24.01
C VAL A 74 58.88 0.44 -25.18
N PHE A 75 58.09 1.46 -24.79
CA PHE A 75 57.57 2.75 -25.35
C PHE A 75 57.47 3.20 -26.85
N HIS A 76 56.27 3.77 -27.16
CA HIS A 76 55.87 5.06 -27.83
C HIS A 76 55.98 5.29 -29.39
N PRO A 77 55.31 6.32 -29.99
CA PRO A 77 53.91 6.82 -29.90
C PRO A 77 53.29 7.21 -31.30
N GLN A 78 51.99 7.55 -31.40
CA GLN A 78 51.40 8.67 -32.20
C GLN A 78 49.84 8.58 -32.34
N PRO A 79 49.13 9.71 -32.61
CA PRO A 79 47.86 10.07 -31.96
C PRO A 79 46.62 10.17 -32.88
N GLY A 80 45.42 10.14 -32.29
CA GLY A 80 44.16 10.51 -32.95
C GLY A 80 42.92 10.46 -32.04
N ARG A 81 42.31 11.63 -31.82
CA ARG A 81 41.00 11.98 -31.18
C ARG A 81 39.89 10.90 -31.27
N SER A 82 38.89 10.77 -30.39
CA SER A 82 38.37 11.56 -29.25
C SER A 82 37.35 10.72 -28.44
N SER A 83 37.42 10.82 -27.11
CA SER A 83 36.35 10.71 -26.09
C SER A 83 35.17 9.74 -26.33
N ASN A 84 35.35 8.49 -25.93
CA ASN A 84 34.32 7.67 -25.28
C ASN A 84 35.01 6.97 -24.10
N GLY A 85 34.69 7.38 -22.87
CA GLY A 85 35.24 6.74 -21.66
C GLY A 85 34.73 5.29 -21.55
N PRO A 86 35.54 4.33 -21.06
CA PRO A 86 35.15 2.94 -21.01
C PRO A 86 34.10 2.71 -19.92
N ILE A 87 33.02 2.01 -20.26
CA ILE A 87 32.12 1.40 -19.30
C ILE A 87 32.91 0.26 -18.64
N ILE A 88 33.31 0.45 -17.38
CA ILE A 88 33.98 -0.59 -16.59
C ILE A 88 32.88 -1.43 -15.92
N ALA A 89 32.71 -2.66 -16.38
CA ALA A 89 31.95 -3.67 -15.68
C ALA A 89 32.74 -4.12 -14.44
N GLY A 90 32.14 -3.99 -13.26
CA GLY A 90 32.70 -4.51 -12.01
C GLY A 90 32.62 -6.04 -11.93
N ASP A 91 33.59 -6.62 -11.22
CA ASP A 91 33.70 -8.05 -10.92
C ASP A 91 32.45 -8.59 -10.16
N PRO A 92 31.75 -9.62 -10.70
CA PRO A 92 30.55 -10.19 -10.08
C PRO A 92 30.74 -10.77 -8.68
N GLU A 93 31.97 -11.09 -8.26
CA GLU A 93 32.23 -11.69 -6.94
C GLU A 93 32.33 -10.65 -5.80
N SER A 94 32.34 -9.34 -6.12
CA SER A 94 32.50 -8.28 -5.12
C SER A 94 31.19 -7.82 -4.47
N PHE A 95 30.03 -8.08 -5.10
CA PHE A 95 28.72 -7.59 -4.63
C PHE A 95 27.54 -8.47 -5.09
N PRO A 96 27.09 -9.44 -4.27
CA PRO A 96 25.79 -10.07 -4.47
C PRO A 96 24.68 -9.15 -3.95
N GLY A 97 23.98 -8.48 -4.89
CA GLY A 97 22.58 -8.05 -4.78
C GLY A 97 22.12 -7.26 -3.54
N GLN A 98 22.57 -6.02 -3.35
CA GLN A 98 22.13 -5.17 -2.23
C GLN A 98 21.20 -4.02 -2.66
N ASN A 99 20.02 -3.96 -2.05
CA ASN A 99 19.06 -2.86 -2.09
C ASN A 99 18.73 -2.40 -0.65
N ALA A 100 19.30 -1.29 -0.18
CA ALA A 100 18.82 -0.51 0.98
C ALA A 100 19.57 0.84 1.07
N TYR A 101 18.87 1.99 1.09
CA TYR A 101 19.52 3.33 1.07
C TYR A 101 19.06 4.28 2.17
N LEU A 102 20.06 5.03 2.64
CA LEU A 102 20.18 5.91 3.81
C LEU A 102 20.14 7.39 3.41
N TYR A 103 19.76 8.31 4.33
CA TYR A 103 19.79 9.77 4.13
C TYR A 103 20.20 10.65 5.33
N PRO A 104 21.14 11.61 5.16
CA PRO A 104 21.74 12.43 6.23
C PRO A 104 20.88 13.62 6.69
N THR A 105 20.87 13.91 8.00
CA THR A 105 20.39 15.19 8.55
C THR A 105 21.39 15.81 9.51
N GLY A 106 21.59 17.14 9.40
CA GLY A 106 22.22 17.94 10.44
C GLY A 106 22.64 19.33 9.97
N TRP A 107 21.84 20.36 10.24
CA TRP A 107 22.31 21.71 10.55
C TRP A 107 21.41 22.29 11.67
N ASN A 108 21.99 22.40 12.87
CA ASN A 108 21.60 23.37 13.89
C ASN A 108 22.59 24.52 13.73
N LYS A 109 22.16 25.65 13.15
CA LYS A 109 22.58 27.04 13.43
C LYS A 109 21.98 27.99 12.39
N ALA A 110 21.29 29.02 12.90
CA ALA A 110 20.76 30.23 12.26
C ALA A 110 19.89 30.06 10.98
N ILE A 111 18.60 30.30 11.15
CA ILE A 111 17.61 30.51 10.09
C ILE A 111 17.93 31.84 9.38
N PRO A 112 18.12 31.88 8.05
CA PRO A 112 18.01 33.12 7.29
C PRO A 112 16.54 33.34 6.89
N GLU A 113 16.06 34.57 7.04
CA GLU A 113 14.66 34.99 6.86
C GLU A 113 14.12 34.91 5.40
N ASN A 114 14.82 34.27 4.45
CA ASN A 114 14.42 34.29 3.04
C ASN A 114 14.61 32.93 2.31
N PRO A 115 13.51 32.20 1.99
CA PRO A 115 13.53 30.91 1.28
C PRO A 115 14.09 30.98 -0.16
N ARG A 116 14.14 32.17 -0.78
CA ARG A 116 14.48 32.34 -2.21
C ARG A 116 15.94 32.02 -2.57
N SER A 117 16.88 32.14 -1.63
CA SER A 117 18.31 31.97 -1.92
C SER A 117 18.75 30.50 -2.03
N TRP A 118 17.98 29.55 -1.50
CA TRP A 118 18.33 28.14 -1.48
C TRP A 118 17.94 27.40 -2.78
N VAL A 119 16.84 27.81 -3.42
CA VAL A 119 16.33 27.20 -4.66
C VAL A 119 17.18 27.58 -5.88
N ASN A 120 17.83 28.75 -5.85
CA ASN A 120 18.66 29.25 -6.96
C ASN A 120 20.11 28.70 -6.97
N ASN A 121 20.67 28.29 -5.82
CA ASN A 121 22.09 27.94 -5.70
C ASN A 121 22.42 26.47 -6.04
N PHE A 122 21.41 25.60 -6.09
CA PHE A 122 21.52 24.32 -6.76
C PHE A 122 20.84 24.46 -8.11
N HIS A 123 21.34 23.77 -9.14
CA HIS A 123 20.73 23.68 -10.47
C HIS A 123 19.33 22.97 -10.45
N LEU A 124 18.44 23.33 -9.52
CA LEU A 124 17.01 23.03 -9.50
C LEU A 124 16.23 23.94 -10.47
N LEU A 125 16.87 25.01 -10.96
CA LEU A 125 16.35 25.97 -11.94
C LEU A 125 17.19 26.04 -13.22
N SER A 126 18.01 25.04 -13.54
CA SER A 126 18.12 24.71 -14.96
C SER A 126 16.72 24.23 -15.32
N GLY A 127 15.97 25.09 -16.01
CA GLY A 127 14.54 24.95 -16.24
C GLY A 127 14.15 23.53 -16.68
N PRO A 128 12.85 23.19 -16.61
CA PRO A 128 12.40 21.87 -17.02
C PRO A 128 13.11 21.49 -18.32
N SER A 129 13.69 20.30 -18.40
CA SER A 129 13.95 19.67 -19.70
C SER A 129 12.75 20.05 -20.56
N PRO A 130 12.96 20.78 -21.68
CA PRO A 130 11.89 21.47 -22.38
C PRO A 130 10.72 20.52 -22.44
N ILE A 131 9.56 20.96 -21.91
CA ILE A 131 8.31 20.18 -21.93
C ILE A 131 8.36 19.40 -23.22
N PRO A 132 8.54 18.06 -23.20
CA PRO A 132 8.57 17.33 -24.44
C PRO A 132 7.29 17.74 -25.13
N LYS A 133 7.43 18.35 -26.31
CA LYS A 133 6.28 18.77 -27.12
C LYS A 133 5.26 17.65 -27.02
N LEU A 134 4.00 18.02 -26.72
CA LEU A 134 2.81 17.15 -26.69
C LEU A 134 3.11 15.82 -27.36
N PRO A 135 2.92 14.68 -26.66
CA PRO A 135 3.41 13.39 -27.09
C PRO A 135 3.22 13.25 -28.59
N VAL A 136 4.31 12.93 -29.29
CA VAL A 136 4.35 12.57 -30.71
C VAL A 136 2.98 12.01 -31.07
N PRO A 137 2.20 12.64 -31.99
CA PRO A 137 0.79 12.34 -32.17
C PRO A 137 0.61 10.84 -32.15
N TRP A 138 -0.12 10.38 -31.14
CA TRP A 138 -0.28 8.99 -30.76
C TRP A 138 -0.49 8.18 -32.04
N LYS A 139 0.48 7.35 -32.44
CA LYS A 139 0.27 6.50 -33.62
C LYS A 139 -0.88 5.55 -33.24
N PRO A 140 -2.01 5.55 -33.97
CA PRO A 140 -3.15 4.71 -33.62
C PRO A 140 -2.82 3.26 -33.96
N TYR A 141 -2.05 2.60 -33.09
CA TYR A 141 -1.70 1.18 -33.24
C TYR A 141 -2.62 0.26 -32.45
N HIS A 142 -3.68 0.77 -31.85
CA HIS A 142 -4.71 -0.07 -31.25
C HIS A 142 -5.90 -0.14 -32.18
N ARG A 143 -6.02 -1.31 -32.82
CA ARG A 143 -7.19 -1.70 -33.61
C ARG A 143 -8.44 -1.38 -32.80
N ALA A 144 -9.42 -0.75 -33.44
CA ALA A 144 -10.81 -0.66 -32.97
C ALA A 144 -11.50 -2.05 -32.94
N GLY A 145 -10.83 -3.05 -32.39
CA GLY A 145 -11.38 -4.38 -32.13
C GLY A 145 -12.20 -4.33 -30.85
N SER A 146 -13.44 -4.81 -30.93
CA SER A 146 -14.42 -5.06 -29.85
C SER A 146 -13.93 -4.80 -28.40
N MET A 147 -13.96 -3.56 -27.91
CA MET A 147 -13.53 -3.27 -26.52
C MET A 147 -14.67 -3.44 -25.51
N THR A 148 -14.93 -4.63 -25.01
CA THR A 148 -15.92 -4.74 -23.93
C THR A 148 -15.53 -3.84 -22.77
N ASN A 149 -16.49 -3.07 -22.22
CA ASN A 149 -16.21 -2.22 -21.07
C ASN A 149 -17.34 -2.24 -20.04
N HIS A 150 -16.93 -2.17 -18.79
CA HIS A 150 -17.82 -2.24 -17.63
C HIS A 150 -17.20 -1.52 -16.43
N VAL A 151 -18.07 -1.09 -15.52
CA VAL A 151 -17.72 -0.50 -14.23
C VAL A 151 -18.10 -1.48 -13.13
N ASP A 152 -17.13 -1.85 -12.30
CA ASP A 152 -17.34 -2.67 -11.12
C ASP A 152 -17.26 -1.78 -9.87
N ILE A 153 -18.18 -1.97 -8.92
CA ILE A 153 -17.98 -1.44 -7.56
C ILE A 153 -16.89 -2.28 -6.89
N ALA A 154 -15.67 -1.74 -6.87
CA ALA A 154 -14.49 -2.45 -6.41
C ALA A 154 -14.40 -2.50 -4.89
N THR A 155 -14.75 -1.41 -4.21
CA THR A 155 -14.86 -1.35 -2.74
C THR A 155 -16.02 -0.46 -2.31
N VAL A 156 -16.53 -0.70 -1.09
CA VAL A 156 -17.54 0.14 -0.42
C VAL A 156 -17.01 0.57 0.95
N PRO A 157 -17.56 1.62 1.57
CA PRO A 157 -17.24 2.02 2.93
C PRO A 157 -17.48 0.87 3.91
N THR A 158 -16.40 0.40 4.50
CA THR A 158 -16.36 -0.57 5.60
C THR A 158 -15.34 -0.10 6.62
N ALA A 159 -15.13 -0.84 7.70
CA ALA A 159 -14.01 -0.56 8.60
C ALA A 159 -12.65 -0.62 7.87
N ASP A 160 -12.54 -1.39 6.78
CA ASP A 160 -11.28 -1.69 6.08
C ASP A 160 -11.00 -0.82 4.85
N THR A 161 -12.04 -0.24 4.24
CA THR A 161 -11.98 0.36 2.89
C THR A 161 -12.99 1.49 2.72
N GLY A 162 -12.72 2.41 1.81
CA GLY A 162 -13.64 3.43 1.31
C GLY A 162 -14.37 2.97 0.03
N GLY A 163 -15.10 3.89 -0.60
CA GLY A 163 -15.83 3.63 -1.85
C GLY A 163 -14.97 3.84 -3.10
N SER A 164 -14.81 2.81 -3.93
CA SER A 164 -14.06 2.89 -5.19
C SER A 164 -14.72 2.09 -6.32
N LEU A 165 -14.52 2.55 -7.56
CA LEU A 165 -15.07 1.99 -8.79
C LEU A 165 -13.93 1.69 -9.75
N LEU A 166 -13.92 0.49 -10.32
CA LEU A 166 -12.93 0.09 -11.32
C LEU A 166 -13.61 0.05 -12.70
N LEU A 167 -13.10 0.84 -13.64
CA LEU A 167 -13.56 0.86 -15.03
C LEU A 167 -12.61 0.01 -15.89
N HIS A 168 -13.21 -0.97 -16.55
CA HIS A 168 -12.52 -2.03 -17.26
C HIS A 168 -12.56 -1.83 -18.77
N PHE A 169 -11.40 -1.82 -19.42
CA PHE A 169 -11.23 -2.06 -20.87
C PHE A 169 -10.25 -3.20 -21.12
N ASP A 170 -10.35 -3.88 -22.26
CA ASP A 170 -9.49 -5.05 -22.57
C ASP A 170 -7.99 -4.77 -22.45
N HIS A 171 -7.58 -3.55 -22.78
CA HIS A 171 -6.19 -3.12 -22.83
C HIS A 171 -5.75 -2.25 -21.64
N ARG A 172 -6.67 -1.69 -20.83
CA ARG A 172 -6.33 -0.80 -19.71
C ARG A 172 -7.43 -0.72 -18.64
N ARG A 173 -7.09 -0.17 -17.48
CA ARG A 173 -8.00 0.02 -16.33
C ARG A 173 -7.90 1.45 -15.79
N TYR A 174 -9.02 1.94 -15.28
CA TYR A 174 -9.13 3.24 -14.61
C TYR A 174 -9.77 3.05 -13.24
N LEU A 175 -9.23 3.71 -12.21
CA LEU A 175 -9.82 3.69 -10.87
C LEU A 175 -10.47 5.03 -10.58
N PHE A 176 -11.75 5.03 -10.23
CA PHE A 176 -12.52 6.20 -9.82
C PHE A 176 -12.95 6.07 -8.35
N GLY A 177 -13.16 7.19 -7.67
CA GLY A 177 -13.63 7.18 -6.28
C GLY A 177 -12.51 7.49 -5.29
N ARG A 178 -12.57 6.88 -4.10
CA ARG A 178 -11.58 7.05 -3.05
C ARG A 178 -10.54 5.92 -3.09
N VAL A 179 -9.27 6.26 -2.93
CA VAL A 179 -8.16 5.31 -2.73
C VAL A 179 -7.74 5.38 -1.27
N SER A 180 -8.67 5.00 -0.40
CA SER A 180 -8.44 4.95 1.04
C SER A 180 -7.44 3.84 1.39
N GLU A 181 -6.99 3.83 2.63
CA GLU A 181 -6.26 2.68 3.18
C GLU A 181 -7.01 1.37 2.92
N GLY A 182 -6.26 0.30 2.65
CA GLY A 182 -6.80 -1.04 2.39
C GLY A 182 -7.30 -1.28 0.96
N THR A 183 -7.37 -0.25 0.10
CA THR A 183 -7.91 -0.37 -1.27
C THR A 183 -7.11 -1.38 -2.11
N GLN A 184 -5.79 -1.26 -2.16
CA GLN A 184 -4.91 -2.19 -2.90
C GLN A 184 -5.01 -3.62 -2.37
N ARG A 185 -5.15 -3.81 -1.05
CA ARG A 185 -5.36 -5.15 -0.46
C ARG A 185 -6.70 -5.74 -0.90
N ALA A 186 -7.76 -4.93 -0.95
CA ALA A 186 -9.08 -5.37 -1.39
C ALA A 186 -9.11 -5.71 -2.89
N LEU A 187 -8.37 -4.95 -3.73
CA LEU A 187 -8.21 -5.28 -5.14
C LEU A 187 -7.47 -6.61 -5.34
N THR A 188 -6.40 -6.86 -4.57
CA THR A 188 -5.67 -8.14 -4.57
C THR A 188 -6.54 -9.30 -4.10
N GLN A 189 -7.31 -9.12 -3.01
CA GLN A 189 -8.28 -10.11 -2.51
C GLN A 189 -9.24 -10.58 -3.60
N ARG A 190 -9.69 -9.66 -4.46
CA ARG A 190 -10.63 -9.92 -5.55
C ARG A 190 -9.97 -10.27 -6.90
N LYS A 191 -8.65 -10.48 -6.89
CA LYS A 191 -7.86 -10.84 -8.09
C LYS A 191 -8.00 -9.80 -9.23
N TYR A 192 -8.19 -8.52 -8.90
CA TYR A 192 -8.15 -7.46 -9.89
C TYR A 192 -6.70 -7.20 -10.34
N ALA A 193 -6.44 -7.28 -11.64
CA ALA A 193 -5.10 -7.11 -12.19
C ALA A 193 -4.65 -5.64 -12.19
N LEU A 194 -3.69 -5.31 -11.32
CA LEU A 194 -3.14 -3.95 -11.17
C LEU A 194 -2.16 -3.55 -12.28
N ALA A 195 -1.59 -4.51 -13.01
CA ALA A 195 -0.61 -4.25 -14.07
C ALA A 195 -1.15 -3.37 -15.23
N LYS A 196 -2.48 -3.29 -15.39
CA LYS A 196 -3.15 -2.48 -16.43
C LYS A 196 -3.70 -1.16 -15.90
N LEU A 197 -3.47 -0.82 -14.64
CA LEU A 197 -3.94 0.43 -14.05
C LEU A 197 -3.06 1.59 -14.52
N GLU A 198 -3.63 2.52 -15.27
CA GLU A 198 -2.88 3.65 -15.85
C GLU A 198 -3.26 4.98 -15.22
N LYS A 199 -4.55 5.20 -14.94
CA LYS A 199 -5.05 6.48 -14.44
C LYS A 199 -6.00 6.32 -13.27
N LEU A 200 -5.85 7.21 -12.30
CA LEU A 200 -6.64 7.29 -11.09
C LEU A 200 -7.37 8.64 -11.06
N PHE A 201 -8.68 8.61 -10.89
CA PHE A 201 -9.54 9.78 -10.77
C PHE A 201 -10.14 9.82 -9.36
N LEU A 202 -9.41 10.46 -8.46
CA LEU A 202 -9.77 10.57 -7.05
C LEU A 202 -10.96 11.53 -6.91
N SER A 203 -12.08 11.03 -6.41
CA SER A 203 -13.23 11.88 -6.05
C SER A 203 -13.12 12.33 -4.60
N GLY A 204 -13.89 13.35 -4.22
CA GLY A 204 -13.86 13.83 -2.85
C GLY A 204 -12.82 14.92 -2.63
N GLN A 205 -12.58 15.23 -1.36
CA GLN A 205 -11.55 16.16 -0.91
C GLN A 205 -10.18 15.46 -0.81
N THR A 206 -9.10 16.24 -0.94
CA THR A 206 -7.75 15.77 -0.61
C THR A 206 -7.60 15.63 0.91
N SER A 207 -7.89 14.44 1.43
CA SER A 207 -7.72 14.06 2.83
C SER A 207 -7.16 12.64 2.94
N TRP A 208 -6.60 12.28 4.09
CA TRP A 208 -6.03 10.94 4.27
C TRP A 208 -7.10 9.85 4.22
N GLU A 209 -8.35 10.19 4.53
CA GLU A 209 -9.49 9.29 4.35
C GLU A 209 -9.73 8.90 2.89
N THR A 210 -9.56 9.86 1.99
CA THR A 210 -9.79 9.69 0.56
C THR A 210 -8.61 9.04 -0.14
N MET A 211 -7.37 9.38 0.25
CA MET A 211 -6.16 9.01 -0.49
C MET A 211 -5.08 8.30 0.35
N GLY A 212 -5.37 7.89 1.58
CA GLY A 212 -4.37 7.26 2.48
C GLY A 212 -3.76 5.97 1.96
N GLY A 213 -4.46 5.25 1.06
CA GLY A 213 -3.93 4.05 0.39
C GLY A 213 -3.23 4.37 -0.95
N LEU A 214 -3.18 5.63 -1.37
CA LEU A 214 -2.62 6.02 -2.66
C LEU A 214 -1.13 5.69 -2.75
N LEU A 215 -0.36 6.04 -1.72
CA LEU A 215 1.09 5.79 -1.68
C LEU A 215 1.39 4.28 -1.71
N GLY A 216 0.65 3.48 -0.92
CA GLY A 216 0.76 2.01 -0.93
C GLY A 216 0.36 1.40 -2.28
N MET A 217 -0.71 1.91 -2.90
CA MET A 217 -1.14 1.51 -4.25
C MET A 217 -0.04 1.78 -5.28
N MET A 218 0.58 2.96 -5.25
CA MET A 218 1.65 3.35 -6.18
C MET A 218 2.86 2.41 -6.07
N LEU A 219 3.30 2.11 -4.84
CA LEU A 219 4.38 1.16 -4.61
C LEU A 219 4.02 -0.24 -5.12
N THR A 220 2.80 -0.69 -4.86
CA THR A 220 2.31 -2.01 -5.30
C THR A 220 2.28 -2.12 -6.82
N VAL A 221 1.71 -1.12 -7.50
CA VAL A 221 1.65 -1.09 -8.97
C VAL A 221 3.06 -1.07 -9.55
N ALA A 222 3.98 -0.31 -8.93
CA ALA A 222 5.37 -0.28 -9.37
C ALA A 222 6.06 -1.64 -9.26
N ASP A 223 5.91 -2.32 -8.13
CA ASP A 223 6.52 -3.63 -7.91
C ASP A 223 5.92 -4.71 -8.85
N VAL A 224 4.62 -4.64 -9.15
CA VAL A 224 3.94 -5.53 -10.13
C VAL A 224 4.49 -5.32 -11.54
N LEU A 225 4.72 -4.08 -11.93
CA LEU A 225 5.25 -3.74 -13.25
C LEU A 225 6.73 -4.11 -13.38
N ASP A 226 7.53 -3.93 -12.34
CA ASP A 226 8.93 -4.36 -12.29
C ASP A 226 9.06 -5.89 -12.26
N GLY A 227 8.13 -6.60 -11.61
CA GLY A 227 7.98 -8.06 -11.75
C GLY A 227 7.72 -8.45 -13.20
N SER A 228 6.70 -7.84 -13.81
CA SER A 228 6.33 -8.09 -15.20
C SER A 228 7.50 -7.82 -16.17
N ARG A 229 8.26 -6.74 -15.97
CA ARG A 229 9.46 -6.39 -16.76
C ARG A 229 10.50 -7.50 -16.74
N ARG A 230 10.80 -8.04 -15.56
CA ARG A 230 11.78 -9.14 -15.39
C ARG A 230 11.31 -10.41 -16.09
N ASP A 231 10.03 -10.76 -15.95
CA ASP A 231 9.46 -11.92 -16.64
C ASP A 231 9.52 -11.76 -18.17
N PHE A 232 9.20 -10.58 -18.68
CA PHE A 232 9.31 -10.26 -20.10
C PHE A 232 10.76 -10.36 -20.60
N GLN A 233 11.74 -9.87 -19.82
CA GLN A 233 13.15 -9.99 -20.15
C GLN A 233 13.57 -11.45 -20.25
N GLN A 234 13.23 -12.28 -19.25
CA GLN A 234 13.54 -13.70 -19.25
C GLN A 234 12.87 -14.46 -20.42
N GLN A 235 11.62 -14.12 -20.74
CA GLN A 235 10.93 -14.67 -21.90
C GLN A 235 11.59 -14.25 -23.21
N ASN A 236 12.03 -13.00 -23.34
CA ASN A 236 12.71 -12.49 -24.52
C ASN A 236 14.10 -13.12 -24.68
N GLU A 237 14.85 -13.35 -23.61
CA GLU A 237 16.09 -14.12 -23.65
C GLU A 237 15.85 -15.56 -24.14
N THR A 238 14.79 -16.21 -23.66
CA THR A 238 14.40 -17.56 -24.10
C THR A 238 13.95 -17.57 -25.56
N ARG A 239 13.21 -16.54 -26.00
CA ARG A 239 12.78 -16.36 -27.40
C ARG A 239 13.97 -16.11 -28.32
N LYS A 240 14.93 -15.30 -27.89
CA LYS A 240 16.20 -15.05 -28.58
C LYS A 240 17.00 -16.33 -28.77
N LYS A 241 17.08 -17.18 -27.73
CA LYS A 241 17.70 -18.52 -27.81
C LYS A 241 16.95 -19.48 -28.75
N THR A 242 15.65 -19.29 -28.96
CA THR A 242 14.80 -20.15 -29.81
C THR A 242 14.47 -19.57 -31.19
N GLY A 243 15.12 -18.46 -31.59
CA GLY A 243 14.92 -17.81 -32.88
C GLY A 243 13.54 -17.16 -33.06
N LYS A 244 12.79 -16.95 -31.98
CA LYS A 244 11.48 -16.30 -32.00
C LYS A 244 11.62 -14.79 -31.82
N PRO A 245 10.73 -13.98 -32.43
CA PRO A 245 10.75 -12.53 -32.25
C PRO A 245 10.47 -12.12 -30.80
N GLU A 246 11.15 -11.07 -30.36
CA GLU A 246 10.98 -10.46 -29.04
C GLU A 246 9.55 -9.96 -28.85
N LEU A 247 9.04 -10.10 -27.63
CA LEU A 247 7.79 -9.52 -27.20
C LEU A 247 8.02 -8.06 -26.84
N ALA A 248 7.17 -7.18 -27.39
CA ALA A 248 7.05 -5.81 -26.90
C ALA A 248 6.30 -5.83 -25.56
N MET A 249 6.89 -5.20 -24.55
CA MET A 249 6.24 -5.01 -23.26
C MET A 249 5.02 -4.08 -23.44
N LYS A 250 3.89 -4.48 -22.88
CA LYS A 250 2.66 -3.67 -22.84
C LYS A 250 2.36 -3.37 -21.39
N GLY A 251 2.72 -2.17 -20.93
CA GLY A 251 2.42 -1.68 -19.60
C GLY A 251 2.37 -0.15 -19.60
N PRO A 252 1.77 0.47 -18.58
CA PRO A 252 1.74 1.92 -18.45
C PRO A 252 3.15 2.50 -18.40
N GLU A 253 3.40 3.50 -19.24
CA GLU A 253 4.65 4.28 -19.21
C GLU A 253 4.63 5.34 -18.09
N CYS A 254 3.45 5.69 -17.57
CA CYS A 254 3.23 6.70 -16.54
C CYS A 254 1.92 6.39 -15.81
N ILE A 255 1.83 6.75 -14.53
CA ILE A 255 0.57 6.75 -13.77
C ILE A 255 0.09 8.20 -13.60
N GLU A 256 -1.12 8.49 -14.04
CA GLU A 256 -1.72 9.81 -13.90
C GLU A 256 -2.73 9.79 -12.74
N VAL A 257 -2.62 10.75 -11.82
CA VAL A 257 -3.52 10.87 -10.67
C VAL A 257 -4.23 12.21 -10.74
N HIS A 258 -5.52 12.17 -11.07
CA HIS A 258 -6.38 13.35 -11.06
C HIS A 258 -7.10 13.46 -9.72
N GLY A 259 -7.24 14.67 -9.19
CA GLY A 259 -7.96 14.89 -7.94
C GLY A 259 -8.17 16.37 -7.59
N ALA A 260 -8.60 16.60 -6.36
CA ALA A 260 -8.78 17.92 -5.80
C ALA A 260 -7.45 18.66 -5.59
N ARG A 261 -7.54 19.93 -5.22
CA ARG A 261 -6.41 20.80 -4.86
C ARG A 261 -5.54 20.16 -3.77
N ASN A 262 -4.25 20.46 -3.78
CA ASN A 262 -3.25 19.97 -2.82
C ASN A 262 -2.94 18.46 -2.89
N LEU A 263 -3.38 17.75 -3.94
CA LEU A 263 -3.00 16.36 -4.19
C LEU A 263 -1.48 16.20 -4.35
N ALA A 264 -0.85 17.04 -5.17
CA ALA A 264 0.59 17.03 -5.39
C ALA A 264 1.34 17.36 -4.11
N TYR A 265 0.85 18.33 -3.33
CA TYR A 265 1.42 18.67 -2.02
C TYR A 265 1.36 17.47 -1.07
N SER A 266 0.20 16.80 -0.97
CA SER A 266 0.01 15.60 -0.16
C SER A 266 1.01 14.50 -0.52
N ILE A 267 1.18 14.21 -1.81
CA ILE A 267 2.19 13.23 -2.29
C ILE A 267 3.62 13.69 -1.93
N ALA A 268 3.93 14.98 -2.12
CA ALA A 268 5.26 15.53 -1.82
C ALA A 268 5.63 15.48 -0.32
N THR A 269 4.65 15.46 0.59
CA THR A 269 4.95 15.26 2.03
C THR A 269 5.68 13.93 2.29
N ALA A 270 5.47 12.94 1.43
CA ALA A 270 6.08 11.61 1.53
C ALA A 270 7.49 11.50 0.93
N ARG A 271 8.06 12.59 0.38
CA ARG A 271 9.38 12.62 -0.29
C ARG A 271 10.55 12.08 0.52
N SER A 272 10.43 12.07 1.86
CA SER A 272 11.47 11.59 2.76
C SER A 272 11.53 10.06 2.88
N PHE A 273 10.51 9.35 2.40
CA PHE A 273 10.40 7.90 2.52
C PHE A 273 9.82 7.17 1.30
N ILE A 274 9.27 7.88 0.32
CA ILE A 274 8.81 7.31 -0.94
C ILE A 274 9.77 7.71 -2.07
N PHE A 275 10.32 6.70 -2.74
CA PHE A 275 11.12 6.84 -3.95
C PHE A 275 10.96 5.60 -4.83
N ARG A 276 10.71 5.80 -6.13
CA ARG A 276 10.64 4.73 -7.12
C ARG A 276 11.22 5.18 -8.46
N LYS A 277 11.80 4.22 -9.18
CA LYS A 277 12.28 4.41 -10.56
C LYS A 277 11.35 3.68 -11.53
N GLY A 278 11.33 4.15 -12.77
CA GLY A 278 10.77 3.40 -13.89
C GLY A 278 9.28 3.57 -14.11
N ILE A 279 8.53 4.23 -13.23
CA ILE A 279 7.13 4.64 -13.48
C ILE A 279 6.93 6.07 -12.95
N PRO A 280 7.03 7.07 -13.84
CA PRO A 280 6.66 8.45 -13.52
C PRO A 280 5.23 8.51 -12.99
N ILE A 281 5.02 9.32 -11.96
CA ILE A 281 3.71 9.62 -11.41
C ILE A 281 3.43 11.10 -11.60
N ARG A 282 2.27 11.42 -12.18
CA ARG A 282 1.89 12.80 -12.50
C ARG A 282 0.58 13.16 -11.81
N PRO A 283 0.61 14.01 -10.78
CA PRO A 283 -0.60 14.56 -10.18
C PRO A 283 -1.19 15.65 -11.09
N PHE A 284 -2.51 15.67 -11.22
CA PHE A 284 -3.30 16.63 -11.97
C PHE A 284 -4.44 17.17 -11.12
N GLU A 285 -4.25 18.37 -10.59
CA GLU A 285 -5.19 19.01 -9.67
C GLU A 285 -6.26 19.82 -10.42
N VAL A 286 -7.47 19.87 -9.86
CA VAL A 286 -8.50 20.82 -10.29
C VAL A 286 -8.29 22.13 -9.53
N ASN A 287 -7.74 23.13 -10.21
CA ASN A 287 -7.49 24.46 -9.62
C ASN A 287 -8.45 25.53 -10.13
N GLU A 288 -8.88 25.40 -11.39
CA GLU A 288 -9.79 26.31 -12.07
C GLU A 288 -10.94 25.54 -12.68
N ASP A 289 -12.10 26.18 -12.73
CA ASP A 289 -13.29 25.64 -13.37
C ASP A 289 -13.59 26.47 -14.63
N PRO A 290 -13.25 25.97 -15.83
CA PRO A 290 -13.42 26.72 -17.06
C PRO A 290 -14.90 26.98 -17.39
N ARG A 291 -15.84 26.26 -16.77
CA ARG A 291 -17.28 26.34 -17.06
C ARG A 291 -18.02 27.38 -16.21
N LEU A 292 -17.38 27.94 -15.18
CA LEU A 292 -17.90 29.13 -14.51
C LEU A 292 -17.83 30.37 -15.42
N ALA A 293 -16.90 30.40 -16.37
CA ALA A 293 -16.74 31.49 -17.33
C ALA A 293 -17.61 31.32 -18.60
N ASP A 294 -17.94 30.07 -18.95
CA ASP A 294 -18.75 29.68 -20.10
C ASP A 294 -19.52 28.39 -19.80
N SER A 295 -20.79 28.50 -19.42
CA SER A 295 -21.64 27.38 -18.98
C SER A 295 -21.97 26.40 -20.11
N ASP A 296 -21.82 26.80 -21.37
CA ASP A 296 -22.16 26.00 -22.55
C ASP A 296 -20.97 25.16 -23.04
N LYS A 297 -19.81 25.32 -22.41
CA LYS A 297 -18.59 24.60 -22.79
C LYS A 297 -18.68 23.11 -22.45
N ALA A 298 -19.14 22.33 -23.43
CA ALA A 298 -19.27 20.87 -23.35
C ALA A 298 -17.93 20.11 -23.50
N THR A 299 -16.80 20.81 -23.62
CA THR A 299 -15.49 20.18 -23.81
C THR A 299 -15.07 19.40 -22.55
N PRO A 300 -14.61 18.14 -22.70
CA PRO A 300 -14.10 17.37 -21.56
C PRO A 300 -12.78 17.97 -21.03
N ASP A 301 -12.53 17.82 -19.72
CA ASP A 301 -11.26 18.25 -19.11
C ASP A 301 -10.13 17.26 -19.36
N PHE A 302 -10.49 16.00 -19.58
CA PHE A 302 -9.57 14.93 -19.92
C PHE A 302 -10.18 14.07 -21.01
N GLU A 303 -9.34 13.67 -21.96
CA GLU A 303 -9.74 12.87 -23.10
C GLU A 303 -8.60 11.95 -23.53
N ASP A 304 -8.88 10.66 -23.67
CA ASP A 304 -8.00 9.70 -24.33
C ASP A 304 -8.76 8.85 -25.37
N ASP A 305 -8.14 7.80 -25.89
CA ASP A 305 -8.73 6.91 -26.90
C ASP A 305 -9.90 6.06 -26.38
N ALA A 306 -10.11 5.99 -25.06
CA ALA A 306 -11.15 5.15 -24.45
C ALA A 306 -12.26 5.98 -23.78
N ILE A 307 -11.93 7.06 -23.07
CA ILE A 307 -12.86 7.86 -22.28
C ILE A 307 -12.71 9.37 -22.46
N SER A 308 -13.80 10.08 -22.18
CA SER A 308 -13.86 11.51 -21.93
C SER A 308 -14.37 11.74 -20.51
N VAL A 309 -13.71 12.63 -19.77
CA VAL A 309 -14.00 12.92 -18.36
C VAL A 309 -14.21 14.41 -18.16
N TRP A 310 -15.29 14.76 -17.46
CA TRP A 310 -15.61 16.10 -16.99
C TRP A 310 -15.51 16.09 -15.46
N LYS A 311 -14.68 16.96 -14.91
CA LYS A 311 -14.45 17.18 -13.48
C LYS A 311 -15.37 18.30 -13.02
N VAL A 312 -16.15 18.04 -11.97
CA VAL A 312 -17.16 18.96 -11.44
C VAL A 312 -16.79 19.30 -9.99
N PRO A 313 -16.11 20.42 -9.74
CA PRO A 313 -15.73 20.82 -8.38
C PRO A 313 -16.94 21.37 -7.61
N ILE A 314 -17.07 20.94 -6.36
CA ILE A 314 -18.06 21.42 -5.38
C ILE A 314 -17.33 21.88 -4.11
N PHE A 315 -17.90 22.85 -3.41
CA PHE A 315 -17.26 23.53 -2.28
C PHE A 315 -18.10 23.47 -1.01
N SER A 316 -17.45 23.53 0.15
CA SER A 316 -18.12 23.68 1.44
C SER A 316 -18.53 25.14 1.70
N GLU A 317 -19.76 25.34 2.22
CA GLU A 317 -20.33 26.65 2.57
C GLU A 317 -19.55 27.43 3.65
N THR A 318 -18.76 26.75 4.50
CA THR A 318 -18.03 27.39 5.62
C THR A 318 -16.80 28.17 5.18
N SER A 319 -16.45 28.13 3.90
CA SER A 319 -15.32 28.86 3.35
C SER A 319 -15.80 30.13 2.64
N PRO A 320 -15.27 31.32 2.96
CA PRO A 320 -15.64 32.54 2.26
C PRO A 320 -15.32 32.37 0.77
N VAL A 321 -16.37 32.35 -0.05
CA VAL A 321 -16.27 32.38 -1.50
C VAL A 321 -15.42 33.60 -1.85
N PRO A 322 -14.27 33.46 -2.54
CA PRO A 322 -13.63 34.61 -3.14
C PRO A 322 -14.62 35.15 -4.16
N VAL A 323 -15.19 36.30 -3.84
CA VAL A 323 -16.02 37.08 -4.75
C VAL A 323 -15.19 37.32 -6.02
N THR A 324 -15.55 36.63 -7.09
CA THR A 324 -15.33 36.96 -8.50
C THR A 324 -14.06 37.75 -8.82
N SER A 325 -13.03 37.10 -9.37
CA SER A 325 -12.03 37.84 -10.14
C SER A 325 -12.71 38.39 -11.41
N ARG A 326 -13.04 39.69 -11.38
CA ARG A 326 -13.45 40.42 -12.58
C ARG A 326 -12.29 40.40 -13.57
N LYS A 327 -12.58 39.92 -14.79
CA LYS A 327 -11.77 40.04 -16.00
C LYS A 327 -11.05 41.39 -16.07
N ARG A 328 -9.74 41.37 -16.34
CA ARG A 328 -9.13 42.35 -17.25
C ARG A 328 -8.58 41.60 -18.46
N SER A 329 -8.95 42.12 -19.62
CA SER A 329 -8.61 41.65 -20.96
C SER A 329 -7.11 41.48 -21.14
N HIS A 330 -6.73 40.32 -21.67
CA HIS A 330 -5.40 39.98 -22.13
C HIS A 330 -5.10 40.75 -23.43
N GLU A 331 -4.40 41.88 -23.36
CA GLU A 331 -3.63 42.37 -24.50
C GLU A 331 -2.33 41.57 -24.59
N VAL A 332 -2.03 41.11 -25.80
CA VAL A 332 -0.88 40.28 -26.14
C VAL A 332 0.38 41.12 -26.03
N MET A 333 1.19 40.90 -24.99
CA MET A 333 2.57 41.40 -24.93
C MET A 333 3.49 40.34 -25.56
N THR A 334 4.14 40.71 -26.66
CA THR A 334 5.18 39.92 -27.33
C THR A 334 6.52 40.06 -26.61
N ALA A 335 7.34 39.02 -26.68
CA ALA A 335 8.61 38.84 -25.95
C ALA A 335 9.77 39.80 -26.37
N GLU A 336 9.46 40.97 -26.93
CA GLU A 336 10.46 41.96 -27.39
C GLU A 336 10.52 43.22 -26.51
N ASP A 337 9.58 43.42 -25.56
CA ASP A 337 9.54 44.63 -24.71
C ASP A 337 10.23 44.48 -23.33
N GLU A 338 10.72 43.30 -22.95
CA GLU A 338 11.42 43.09 -21.64
C GLU A 338 12.94 43.29 -21.69
N ALA A 339 13.51 43.50 -22.88
CA ALA A 339 14.93 43.81 -23.01
C ALA A 339 15.13 45.33 -22.99
N LEU A 340 14.97 45.96 -21.82
CA LEU A 340 15.61 47.22 -21.38
C LEU A 340 14.82 47.83 -20.20
N GLN A 341 14.99 47.31 -18.98
CA GLN A 341 14.89 48.14 -17.79
C GLN A 341 15.66 47.53 -16.60
N ASP A 342 16.59 48.35 -16.11
CA ASP A 342 17.55 48.11 -15.04
C ASP A 342 16.94 47.75 -13.68
N GLY A 343 17.60 46.82 -12.98
CA GLY A 343 18.15 47.12 -11.65
C GLY A 343 17.23 47.31 -10.43
N SER A 344 15.98 46.85 -10.42
CA SER A 344 15.20 46.76 -9.17
C SER A 344 14.53 45.40 -8.99
N SER A 345 14.68 44.82 -7.79
CA SER A 345 14.01 43.60 -7.36
C SER A 345 12.49 43.84 -7.35
N ALA A 346 11.82 43.59 -8.48
CA ALA A 346 10.38 43.63 -8.58
C ALA A 346 9.77 42.60 -7.61
N ALA A 347 8.91 43.05 -6.70
CA ALA A 347 8.21 42.18 -5.78
C ALA A 347 7.26 41.25 -6.57
N VAL A 348 7.58 39.96 -6.60
CA VAL A 348 6.74 38.89 -7.19
C VAL A 348 5.33 38.99 -6.60
N SER A 349 4.29 39.01 -7.46
CA SER A 349 2.91 39.07 -6.99
C SER A 349 2.52 37.80 -6.21
N PRO A 350 1.53 37.85 -5.30
CA PRO A 350 1.08 36.65 -4.58
C PRO A 350 0.65 35.50 -5.51
N GLU A 351 0.05 35.81 -6.66
CA GLU A 351 -0.38 34.83 -7.66
C GLU A 351 0.81 34.19 -8.39
N GLN A 352 1.82 35.00 -8.75
CA GLN A 352 3.06 34.49 -9.32
C GLN A 352 3.82 33.62 -8.32
N GLN A 353 3.85 34.00 -7.05
CA GLN A 353 4.48 33.20 -5.99
C GLN A 353 3.76 31.86 -5.80
N GLN A 354 2.43 31.84 -5.80
CA GLN A 354 1.65 30.60 -5.69
C GLN A 354 1.92 29.65 -6.87
N LYS A 355 2.10 30.19 -8.09
CA LYS A 355 2.45 29.39 -9.27
C LYS A 355 3.85 28.77 -9.13
N ILE A 356 4.84 29.54 -8.69
CA ILE A 356 6.21 29.06 -8.44
C ILE A 356 6.23 27.97 -7.36
N ASP A 357 5.44 28.16 -6.30
CA ASP A 357 5.31 27.20 -5.20
C ASP A 357 4.72 25.88 -5.71
N LEU A 358 3.66 25.95 -6.53
CA LEU A 358 3.05 24.78 -7.17
C LEU A 358 4.04 24.05 -8.09
N GLU A 359 4.75 24.78 -8.96
CA GLU A 359 5.76 24.21 -9.84
C GLU A 359 6.88 23.50 -9.06
N SER A 360 7.30 24.08 -7.93
CA SER A 360 8.30 23.49 -7.03
C SER A 360 7.80 22.19 -6.37
N ILE A 361 6.53 22.14 -5.98
CA ILE A 361 5.89 20.93 -5.44
C ILE A 361 5.83 19.85 -6.51
N HIS A 362 5.40 20.19 -7.73
CA HIS A 362 5.36 19.25 -8.86
C HIS A 362 6.75 18.72 -9.22
N ALA A 363 7.78 19.57 -9.22
CA ALA A 363 9.16 19.16 -9.42
C ALA A 363 9.65 18.19 -8.32
N THR A 364 9.23 18.41 -7.08
CA THR A 364 9.52 17.48 -5.97
C THR A 364 8.92 16.10 -6.24
N VAL A 365 7.65 16.05 -6.68
CA VAL A 365 6.97 14.79 -7.03
C VAL A 365 7.64 14.13 -8.24
N ASP A 366 8.01 14.88 -9.26
CA ASP A 366 8.73 14.34 -10.43
C ASP A 366 10.07 13.72 -10.01
N HIS A 367 10.82 14.37 -9.13
CA HIS A 367 12.05 13.79 -8.56
C HIS A 367 11.84 12.55 -7.67
N MET A 368 10.63 12.30 -7.17
CA MET A 368 10.32 11.09 -6.41
C MET A 368 10.10 9.86 -7.31
N PHE A 369 9.61 10.04 -8.54
CA PHE A 369 9.08 8.96 -9.39
C PHE A 369 9.69 8.89 -10.80
N ASN A 370 10.34 9.96 -11.26
CA ASN A 370 10.88 10.13 -12.61
C ASN A 370 12.36 10.53 -12.60
N SER A 371 13.09 10.17 -11.53
CA SER A 371 14.52 10.47 -11.42
C SER A 371 15.40 9.44 -12.13
N ASP A 372 16.41 9.92 -12.85
CA ASP A 372 17.52 9.14 -13.41
C ASP A 372 18.61 8.82 -12.37
N TRP A 373 18.46 9.32 -11.14
CA TRP A 373 19.39 9.12 -10.04
C TRP A 373 19.73 7.64 -9.89
N SER A 374 21.02 7.30 -9.94
CA SER A 374 21.50 5.94 -9.75
C SER A 374 22.14 5.75 -8.38
N LEU A 375 21.89 4.56 -7.85
CA LEU A 375 22.27 4.11 -6.55
C LEU A 375 23.79 4.08 -6.38
N ASP A 376 24.48 3.54 -7.40
CA ASP A 376 25.93 3.34 -7.49
C ASP A 376 26.67 4.53 -8.09
N ALA A 377 25.98 5.66 -8.28
CA ALA A 377 26.64 6.91 -8.61
C ALA A 377 27.39 7.43 -7.36
N LEU A 378 28.63 6.97 -7.22
CA LEU A 378 29.59 7.56 -6.30
C LEU A 378 30.10 8.86 -6.91
N CYS A 379 29.90 9.96 -6.20
CA CYS A 379 30.39 11.25 -6.63
C CYS A 379 31.65 11.62 -5.84
N GLU A 380 32.64 12.12 -6.57
CA GLU A 380 33.90 12.55 -6.01
C GLU A 380 33.75 13.94 -5.38
N THR A 381 34.15 14.08 -4.12
CA THR A 381 34.17 15.34 -3.37
C THR A 381 35.36 15.36 -2.43
N LYS A 382 35.72 16.53 -1.91
CA LYS A 382 36.79 16.63 -0.91
C LYS A 382 36.29 16.22 0.46
N LEU A 383 37.09 15.50 1.24
CA LEU A 383 36.72 15.00 2.57
C LEU A 383 36.16 16.10 3.47
N HIS A 384 36.77 17.30 3.49
CA HIS A 384 36.31 18.43 4.28
C HIS A 384 34.93 18.99 3.88
N LYS A 385 34.45 18.72 2.66
CA LYS A 385 33.12 19.12 2.17
C LYS A 385 32.06 18.06 2.42
N VAL A 386 32.44 16.87 2.91
CA VAL A 386 31.50 15.80 3.19
C VAL A 386 30.65 16.16 4.40
N SER A 387 29.34 16.19 4.19
CA SER A 387 28.37 16.33 5.27
C SER A 387 28.18 14.98 5.98
N LEU A 388 28.70 14.84 7.20
CA LEU A 388 28.47 13.66 8.04
C LEU A 388 27.00 13.57 8.48
N PRO A 389 26.43 12.36 8.66
CA PRO A 389 27.06 11.03 8.71
C PRO A 389 27.00 10.27 7.38
N ALA A 390 27.59 10.78 6.30
CA ALA A 390 27.72 10.05 5.04
C ALA A 390 28.73 8.90 5.13
N THR A 391 28.44 7.76 4.50
CA THR A 391 29.44 6.71 4.28
C THR A 391 30.42 7.18 3.22
N ILE A 392 31.69 7.27 3.62
CA ILE A 392 32.77 7.79 2.79
C ILE A 392 33.54 6.61 2.20
N PHE A 393 33.88 6.71 0.91
CA PHE A 393 34.70 5.74 0.22
C PHE A 393 35.96 6.43 -0.34
N VAL A 394 37.05 5.67 -0.46
CA VAL A 394 38.29 6.10 -1.10
C VAL A 394 38.67 5.10 -2.19
N ARG A 395 39.37 5.58 -3.23
CA ARG A 395 39.97 4.72 -4.24
C ARG A 395 41.38 4.34 -3.78
N GLU A 396 41.59 3.06 -3.48
CA GLU A 396 42.92 2.49 -3.21
C GLU A 396 43.14 1.33 -4.18
N ASP A 397 44.25 1.36 -4.93
CA ASP A 397 44.64 0.30 -5.88
C ASP A 397 43.57 -0.07 -6.92
N GLY A 398 42.82 0.93 -7.40
CA GLY A 398 41.71 0.74 -8.34
C GLY A 398 40.46 0.10 -7.74
N ARG A 399 40.43 -0.16 -6.43
CA ARG A 399 39.27 -0.69 -5.69
C ARG A 399 38.67 0.37 -4.78
N ILE A 400 37.33 0.39 -4.69
CA ILE A 400 36.60 1.29 -3.81
C ILE A 400 36.53 0.65 -2.42
N LYS A 401 37.17 1.27 -1.42
CA LYS A 401 37.12 0.83 -0.02
C LYS A 401 36.43 1.87 0.84
N ARG A 402 35.76 1.43 1.92
CA ARG A 402 35.17 2.34 2.91
C ARG A 402 36.28 3.05 3.68
N TYR A 403 36.26 4.38 3.68
CA TYR A 403 37.19 5.21 4.43
C TYR A 403 36.95 5.03 5.94
N ARG A 404 38.01 4.73 6.70
CA ARG A 404 38.00 4.54 8.15
C ARG A 404 38.90 5.53 8.91
N GLY A 405 39.41 6.55 8.21
CA GLY A 405 40.25 7.59 8.82
C GLY A 405 39.43 8.67 9.55
N PRO A 406 40.11 9.71 10.07
CA PRO A 406 39.46 10.80 10.81
C PRO A 406 38.46 11.57 9.94
N LEU A 407 37.33 11.97 10.54
CA LEU A 407 36.19 12.55 9.85
C LEU A 407 36.05 14.08 10.11
N PRO A 408 35.43 14.84 9.20
CA PRO A 408 35.14 16.26 9.40
C PRO A 408 34.30 16.53 10.66
N GLY A 409 34.91 17.06 11.72
CA GLY A 409 34.23 17.40 12.98
C GLY A 409 34.68 16.61 14.21
N ASP A 410 35.62 15.68 14.07
CA ASP A 410 36.31 15.08 15.21
C ASP A 410 37.15 16.13 15.96
N LYS A 411 37.02 16.20 17.29
CA LYS A 411 37.79 17.14 18.11
C LYS A 411 39.26 16.72 18.14
N ASN A 412 40.17 17.65 17.83
CA ASN A 412 41.64 17.50 17.91
C ASN A 412 42.30 16.52 16.92
N VAL A 413 41.75 16.34 15.71
CA VAL A 413 42.42 15.55 14.65
C VAL A 413 42.42 16.34 13.34
N ASP A 414 43.59 16.51 12.73
CA ASP A 414 43.72 17.09 11.39
C ASP A 414 43.11 16.13 10.36
N VAL A 415 42.08 16.62 9.66
CA VAL A 415 41.37 15.84 8.64
C VAL A 415 42.13 15.98 7.32
N PRO A 416 42.58 14.87 6.71
CA PRO A 416 43.37 14.91 5.48
C PRO A 416 42.52 15.42 4.30
N ASP A 417 43.08 16.29 3.46
CA ASP A 417 42.40 16.84 2.27
C ASP A 417 42.49 15.86 1.08
N ILE A 418 41.76 14.75 1.20
CA ILE A 418 41.71 13.68 0.20
C ILE A 418 40.42 13.73 -0.61
N ASP A 419 40.50 13.27 -1.86
CA ASP A 419 39.33 13.01 -2.69
C ASP A 419 38.63 11.75 -2.19
N VAL A 420 37.36 11.89 -1.88
CA VAL A 420 36.51 10.83 -1.38
C VAL A 420 35.27 10.70 -2.22
N LEU A 421 34.80 9.47 -2.33
CA LEU A 421 33.59 9.11 -3.01
C LEU A 421 32.46 9.05 -1.99
N VAL A 422 31.41 9.83 -2.19
CA VAL A 422 30.19 9.80 -1.38
C VAL A 422 28.98 9.58 -2.27
N ARG A 423 27.98 8.89 -1.74
CA ARG A 423 26.69 8.74 -2.42
C ARG A 423 25.88 10.00 -2.18
N TYR A 424 25.44 10.67 -3.25
CA TYR A 424 24.54 11.80 -3.08
C TYR A 424 23.13 11.32 -2.77
N PRO A 425 22.41 12.04 -1.91
CA PRO A 425 20.97 11.96 -1.86
C PRO A 425 20.31 12.03 -3.27
N TRP A 426 19.35 11.15 -3.58
CA TRP A 426 18.29 11.41 -4.58
C TRP A 426 17.67 12.81 -4.46
N PRO A 427 17.21 13.45 -5.55
CA PRO A 427 17.00 14.90 -5.54
C PRO A 427 15.84 15.40 -4.65
N ALA A 428 14.72 14.67 -4.54
CA ALA A 428 13.50 15.14 -3.87
C ALA A 428 13.65 15.42 -2.36
N THR A 429 14.47 14.66 -1.66
CA THR A 429 14.80 14.82 -0.22
C THR A 429 15.67 16.03 0.08
N MET A 430 16.30 16.64 -0.94
CA MET A 430 17.01 17.91 -0.79
C MET A 430 16.04 19.04 -0.45
N VAL A 431 14.76 18.89 -0.79
CA VAL A 431 13.68 19.78 -0.39
C VAL A 431 13.35 19.55 1.08
N LYS A 432 14.01 20.30 1.96
CA LYS A 432 13.85 20.16 3.42
C LYS A 432 12.47 20.59 3.92
N VAL A 433 11.90 21.62 3.31
CA VAL A 433 10.60 22.19 3.68
C VAL A 433 9.82 22.44 2.40
N LEU A 434 8.59 21.95 2.34
CA LEU A 434 7.69 22.25 1.23
C LEU A 434 7.17 23.69 1.31
N PRO A 435 6.99 24.38 0.16
CA PRO A 435 6.21 25.60 0.09
C PRO A 435 4.82 25.41 0.71
N PRO A 436 4.15 26.47 1.21
CA PRO A 436 2.79 26.33 1.76
C PRO A 436 1.83 25.67 0.76
N PRO A 437 0.86 24.85 1.23
CA PRO A 437 -0.18 24.31 0.36
C PRO A 437 -1.02 25.44 -0.24
N ALA A 438 -1.66 25.19 -1.38
CA ALA A 438 -2.54 26.15 -2.00
C ALA A 438 -3.73 26.45 -1.08
N ALA A 439 -3.90 27.73 -0.75
CA ALA A 439 -5.02 28.20 0.05
C ALA A 439 -6.34 28.15 -0.74
N GLY A 440 -7.45 27.97 -0.04
CA GLY A 440 -8.79 28.08 -0.62
C GLY A 440 -9.85 27.31 0.13
N PRO A 441 -11.10 27.39 -0.34
CA PRO A 441 -12.21 26.64 0.23
C PRO A 441 -12.01 25.15 0.08
N ASP A 442 -12.52 24.41 1.06
CA ASP A 442 -12.62 22.96 1.02
C ASP A 442 -13.39 22.51 -0.23
N MET A 443 -12.69 21.80 -1.13
CA MET A 443 -13.21 21.40 -2.44
C MET A 443 -13.26 19.88 -2.58
N SER A 444 -14.40 19.36 -3.01
CA SER A 444 -14.58 17.99 -3.48
C SER A 444 -14.71 17.96 -5.00
N VAL A 445 -14.15 16.94 -5.65
CA VAL A 445 -14.29 16.75 -7.11
C VAL A 445 -15.23 15.59 -7.40
N CYS A 446 -16.26 15.87 -8.20
CA CYS A 446 -17.15 14.89 -8.82
C CYS A 446 -16.75 14.65 -10.29
N TYR A 447 -17.21 13.56 -10.89
CA TYR A 447 -16.88 13.23 -12.29
C TYR A 447 -18.12 12.84 -13.09
N VAL A 448 -18.16 13.26 -14.35
CA VAL A 448 -18.99 12.65 -15.39
C VAL A 448 -18.04 11.99 -16.38
N VAL A 449 -18.32 10.74 -16.74
CA VAL A 449 -17.42 9.92 -17.58
C VAL A 449 -18.24 9.33 -18.72
N LYS A 450 -17.77 9.49 -19.96
CA LYS A 450 -18.35 8.82 -21.14
C LYS A 450 -17.28 8.06 -21.89
N ASN A 451 -17.64 6.90 -22.44
CA ASN A 451 -16.80 6.22 -23.41
C ASN A 451 -16.83 6.95 -24.77
N LYS A 452 -15.92 6.62 -25.68
CA LYS A 452 -15.84 7.27 -27.01
C LYS A 452 -16.97 6.96 -28.00
N GLY A 453 -17.99 6.19 -27.62
CA GLY A 453 -18.95 5.64 -28.58
C GLY A 453 -18.27 4.76 -29.62
N ARG A 454 -19.02 4.27 -30.61
CA ARG A 454 -18.45 3.50 -31.73
C ARG A 454 -19.14 3.79 -33.03
N ARG A 455 -18.38 3.63 -34.12
CA ARG A 455 -18.97 3.37 -35.43
C ARG A 455 -19.76 2.07 -35.38
N GLY A 456 -20.90 2.03 -36.07
CA GLY A 456 -21.75 0.85 -36.09
C GLY A 456 -21.05 -0.35 -36.72
N LYS A 457 -21.58 -1.56 -36.49
CA LYS A 457 -20.98 -2.77 -37.06
C LYS A 457 -21.09 -2.74 -38.58
N MET A 458 -19.97 -2.96 -39.29
CA MET A 458 -19.97 -3.11 -40.75
C MET A 458 -20.86 -4.29 -41.14
N ASN A 459 -21.76 -4.10 -42.11
CA ASN A 459 -22.61 -5.15 -42.65
C ASN A 459 -21.96 -5.72 -43.93
N PRO A 460 -21.30 -6.89 -43.86
CA PRO A 460 -20.56 -7.44 -45.00
C PRO A 460 -21.49 -7.81 -46.15
N ALA A 461 -22.74 -8.17 -45.86
CA ALA A 461 -23.71 -8.53 -46.89
C ALA A 461 -24.08 -7.30 -47.75
N VAL A 462 -24.28 -6.14 -47.13
CA VAL A 462 -24.56 -4.88 -47.83
C VAL A 462 -23.35 -4.41 -48.64
N ALA A 463 -22.14 -4.54 -48.10
CA ALA A 463 -20.91 -4.19 -48.82
C ALA A 463 -20.67 -5.11 -50.05
N ILE A 464 -20.90 -6.42 -49.91
CA ILE A 464 -20.80 -7.38 -51.02
C ILE A 464 -21.90 -7.12 -52.06
N GLN A 465 -23.12 -6.79 -51.64
CA GLN A 465 -24.22 -6.45 -52.54
C GLN A 465 -23.94 -5.19 -53.38
N ARG A 466 -23.16 -4.25 -52.83
CA ARG A 466 -22.67 -3.05 -53.53
C ARG A 466 -21.40 -3.29 -54.36
N GLY A 467 -21.04 -4.55 -54.62
CA GLY A 467 -19.94 -4.88 -55.54
C GLY A 467 -18.53 -4.75 -54.95
N VAL A 468 -18.40 -4.64 -53.62
CA VAL A 468 -17.08 -4.58 -52.97
C VAL A 468 -16.48 -5.99 -52.86
N PRO A 469 -15.24 -6.22 -53.35
CA PRO A 469 -14.58 -7.51 -53.22
C PRO A 469 -14.32 -7.90 -51.75
N LYS A 470 -14.51 -9.19 -51.42
CA LYS A 470 -14.36 -9.70 -50.03
C LYS A 470 -13.04 -9.35 -49.37
N PHE A 471 -11.93 -9.29 -50.12
CA PHE A 471 -10.61 -8.97 -49.58
C PHE A 471 -10.45 -7.49 -49.18
N ARG A 472 -11.26 -6.57 -49.76
CA ARG A 472 -11.25 -5.13 -49.43
C ARG A 472 -12.27 -4.73 -48.36
N LEU A 473 -13.10 -5.66 -47.89
CA LEU A 473 -14.03 -5.41 -46.78
C LEU A 473 -13.32 -4.92 -45.51
N LYS A 474 -12.07 -5.35 -45.31
CA LYS A 474 -11.23 -4.89 -44.21
C LYS A 474 -10.92 -3.39 -44.30
N GLU A 475 -10.70 -2.87 -45.50
CA GLU A 475 -10.41 -1.45 -45.72
C GLU A 475 -11.64 -0.57 -45.40
N LEU A 476 -12.84 -1.02 -45.75
CA LEU A 476 -14.10 -0.37 -45.36
C LEU A 476 -14.32 -0.39 -43.85
N ALA A 477 -14.02 -1.53 -43.20
CA ALA A 477 -14.11 -1.64 -41.74
C ALA A 477 -13.10 -0.73 -41.02
N ASP A 478 -11.92 -0.52 -41.62
CA ASP A 478 -10.89 0.41 -41.15
C ASP A 478 -11.19 1.89 -41.50
N GLY A 479 -12.37 2.17 -42.07
CA GLY A 479 -12.84 3.52 -42.33
C GLY A 479 -12.33 4.16 -43.63
N LYS A 480 -11.77 3.37 -44.55
CA LYS A 480 -11.31 3.85 -45.86
C LYS A 480 -12.39 3.65 -46.91
N THR A 481 -12.52 4.61 -47.82
CA THR A 481 -13.38 4.48 -49.01
C THR A 481 -12.76 3.49 -49.99
N VAL A 482 -13.57 2.58 -50.53
CA VAL A 482 -13.12 1.53 -51.47
C VAL A 482 -13.93 1.62 -52.75
N LYS A 483 -13.26 1.46 -53.89
CA LYS A 483 -13.93 1.35 -55.19
C LYS A 483 -14.56 -0.03 -55.40
N ASP A 484 -15.81 -0.05 -55.84
CA ASP A 484 -16.52 -1.27 -56.22
C ASP A 484 -16.00 -1.85 -57.55
N ALA A 485 -16.60 -2.97 -58.00
CA ALA A 485 -16.26 -3.62 -59.27
C ALA A 485 -16.56 -2.76 -60.52
N LYS A 486 -17.31 -1.66 -60.38
CA LYS A 486 -17.68 -0.72 -61.45
C LYS A 486 -16.85 0.58 -61.40
N GLY A 487 -16.02 0.77 -60.37
CA GLY A 487 -15.16 1.94 -60.18
C GLY A 487 -15.79 3.06 -59.32
N GLU A 488 -16.98 2.84 -58.78
CA GLU A 488 -17.72 3.77 -57.93
C GLU A 488 -17.23 3.72 -56.47
N ASP A 489 -17.23 4.87 -55.80
CA ASP A 489 -16.74 5.00 -54.43
C ASP A 489 -17.77 4.51 -53.41
N VAL A 490 -17.46 3.43 -52.71
CA VAL A 490 -18.23 2.93 -51.56
C VAL A 490 -17.58 3.46 -50.29
N THR A 491 -18.29 4.35 -49.59
CA THR A 491 -17.82 4.91 -48.30
C THR A 491 -18.21 4.00 -47.13
N PRO A 492 -17.52 4.07 -45.97
CA PRO A 492 -17.92 3.32 -44.78
C PRO A 492 -19.37 3.60 -44.36
N ASP A 493 -19.85 4.84 -44.43
CA ASP A 493 -21.21 5.22 -44.00
C ASP A 493 -22.32 4.48 -44.79
N MET A 494 -22.02 4.04 -46.00
CA MET A 494 -22.93 3.30 -46.87
C MET A 494 -23.16 1.84 -46.45
N VAL A 495 -22.25 1.29 -45.63
CA VAL A 495 -22.20 -0.16 -45.30
C VAL A 495 -22.12 -0.43 -43.80
N MET A 496 -22.07 0.60 -42.97
CA MET A 496 -22.01 0.51 -41.51
C MET A 496 -23.41 0.63 -40.89
N GLY A 497 -23.66 -0.10 -39.81
CA GLY A 497 -24.86 0.09 -38.99
C GLY A 497 -24.86 1.44 -38.26
N ALA A 498 -25.95 1.77 -37.56
CA ALA A 498 -26.02 2.99 -36.75
C ALA A 498 -24.88 3.04 -35.71
N PRO A 499 -24.22 4.19 -35.51
CA PRO A 499 -23.18 4.33 -34.51
C PRO A 499 -23.75 4.09 -33.11
N LEU A 500 -22.99 3.36 -32.28
CA LEU A 500 -23.28 3.26 -30.85
C LEU A 500 -22.92 4.59 -30.21
N LYS A 501 -23.93 5.29 -29.68
CA LYS A 501 -23.71 6.54 -28.94
C LYS A 501 -22.76 6.30 -27.75
N PRO A 502 -21.94 7.30 -27.39
CA PRO A 502 -21.22 7.34 -26.12
C PRO A 502 -22.14 6.98 -24.95
N CYS A 503 -21.74 6.03 -24.10
CA CYS A 503 -22.45 5.67 -22.88
C CYS A 503 -21.55 5.95 -21.68
N GLY A 504 -22.13 6.44 -20.59
CA GLY A 504 -21.37 6.95 -19.45
C GLY A 504 -21.97 6.66 -18.08
N PHE A 505 -21.30 7.22 -17.07
CA PHE A 505 -21.72 7.20 -15.67
C PHE A 505 -21.26 8.49 -14.97
N ALA A 506 -21.89 8.82 -13.84
CA ALA A 506 -21.44 9.90 -12.96
C ALA A 506 -20.92 9.34 -11.62
N VAL A 507 -19.91 10.00 -11.05
CA VAL A 507 -19.38 9.75 -9.71
C VAL A 507 -19.55 11.03 -8.92
N ILE A 508 -20.40 11.00 -7.89
CA ILE A 508 -20.74 12.15 -7.07
C ILE A 508 -20.20 11.88 -5.67
N ASP A 509 -19.22 12.66 -5.22
CA ASP A 509 -18.60 12.50 -3.90
C ASP A 509 -18.90 13.71 -3.02
N MET A 510 -19.72 13.50 -2.00
CA MET A 510 -20.10 14.52 -1.03
C MET A 510 -19.76 14.04 0.39
N PRO A 511 -18.60 14.44 0.93
CA PRO A 511 -18.15 14.02 2.26
C PRO A 511 -19.06 14.46 3.41
N ASN A 512 -19.80 15.55 3.26
CA ASN A 512 -20.68 16.07 4.30
C ASN A 512 -21.81 16.94 3.71
N THR A 513 -22.76 17.34 4.55
CA THR A 513 -23.97 18.09 4.16
C THR A 513 -23.69 19.53 3.74
N SER A 514 -22.55 20.12 4.11
CA SER A 514 -22.20 21.52 3.78
C SER A 514 -21.88 21.74 2.30
N MET A 515 -21.80 20.68 1.49
CA MET A 515 -21.52 20.75 0.06
C MET A 515 -22.78 20.61 -0.81
N VAL A 516 -23.94 20.37 -0.20
CA VAL A 516 -25.20 20.11 -0.93
C VAL A 516 -25.61 21.32 -1.77
N ASP A 517 -25.47 22.54 -1.25
CA ASP A 517 -25.86 23.75 -1.99
C ASP A 517 -24.96 23.97 -3.20
N SER A 518 -23.65 23.85 -3.00
CA SER A 518 -22.68 23.93 -4.09
C SER A 518 -22.93 22.86 -5.15
N PHE A 519 -23.29 21.64 -4.76
CA PHE A 519 -23.64 20.56 -5.67
C PHE A 519 -24.88 20.90 -6.50
N LEU A 520 -25.98 21.32 -5.87
CA LEU A 520 -27.24 21.62 -6.57
C LEU A 520 -27.15 22.85 -7.48
N ALA A 521 -26.23 23.78 -7.17
CA ALA A 521 -25.98 24.98 -7.97
C ALA A 521 -25.22 24.71 -9.27
N ARG A 522 -24.56 23.56 -9.42
CA ARG A 522 -23.75 23.23 -10.61
C ARG A 522 -24.58 23.14 -11.89
N PRO A 523 -24.22 23.86 -12.98
CA PRO A 523 -24.94 23.78 -14.25
C PRO A 523 -24.80 22.42 -14.94
N GLU A 524 -23.73 21.67 -14.66
CA GLU A 524 -23.47 20.35 -15.27
C GLU A 524 -24.61 19.35 -15.04
N TRP A 525 -25.24 19.39 -13.86
CA TRP A 525 -26.33 18.47 -13.52
C TRP A 525 -27.65 18.79 -14.23
N LYS A 526 -27.76 19.97 -14.84
CA LYS A 526 -28.91 20.41 -15.63
C LYS A 526 -28.64 20.37 -17.14
N ASN A 527 -27.40 20.14 -17.56
CA ASN A 527 -27.01 20.13 -18.96
C ASN A 527 -27.43 18.81 -19.63
N ALA A 528 -28.47 18.87 -20.46
CA ALA A 528 -29.04 17.71 -21.15
C ALA A 528 -28.03 17.03 -22.11
N ALA A 529 -27.15 17.79 -22.76
CA ALA A 529 -26.14 17.21 -23.66
C ALA A 529 -25.04 16.46 -22.90
N LEU A 530 -24.60 17.01 -21.76
CA LEU A 530 -23.62 16.36 -20.89
C LEU A 530 -24.20 15.08 -20.26
N LEU A 531 -25.47 15.08 -19.87
CA LEU A 531 -26.11 13.91 -19.25
C LEU A 531 -26.75 12.94 -20.25
N ASP A 532 -26.74 13.24 -21.56
CA ASP A 532 -27.22 12.31 -22.59
C ASP A 532 -26.49 10.96 -22.49
N ASN A 533 -27.27 9.88 -22.39
CA ASN A 533 -26.80 8.50 -22.25
C ASN A 533 -25.86 8.25 -21.04
N VAL A 534 -26.17 8.88 -19.89
CA VAL A 534 -25.55 8.62 -18.58
C VAL A 534 -26.58 7.95 -17.64
N PRO A 535 -26.86 6.66 -17.82
CA PRO A 535 -27.97 5.97 -17.14
C PRO A 535 -27.70 5.58 -15.67
N VAL A 536 -26.50 5.82 -15.14
CA VAL A 536 -26.14 5.41 -13.77
C VAL A 536 -25.31 6.46 -13.05
N PHE A 537 -25.72 6.77 -11.81
CA PHE A 537 -25.00 7.68 -10.91
C PHE A 537 -24.52 6.89 -9.69
N TYR A 538 -23.22 6.95 -9.41
CA TYR A 538 -22.61 6.41 -8.21
C TYR A 538 -22.41 7.54 -7.19
N TRP A 539 -23.04 7.41 -6.03
CA TRP A 539 -23.01 8.42 -4.97
C TRP A 539 -22.10 7.94 -3.85
N ILE A 540 -20.91 8.52 -3.74
CA ILE A 540 -19.98 8.26 -2.64
C ILE A 540 -20.25 9.32 -1.57
N LEU A 541 -20.98 8.95 -0.53
CA LEU A 541 -21.50 9.91 0.45
C LEU A 541 -20.85 9.73 1.82
N GLY A 542 -20.65 10.83 2.51
CA GLY A 542 -20.41 10.80 3.94
C GLY A 542 -21.66 10.43 4.73
N PRO A 543 -21.52 10.13 6.03
CA PRO A 543 -22.65 9.75 6.88
C PRO A 543 -23.77 10.79 6.83
N THR A 544 -25.03 10.34 6.81
CA THR A 544 -26.26 11.15 6.87
C THR A 544 -26.53 12.07 5.66
N VAL A 545 -25.63 12.15 4.67
CA VAL A 545 -25.84 13.01 3.50
C VAL A 545 -27.04 12.53 2.66
N ILE A 546 -27.27 11.22 2.59
CA ILE A 546 -28.43 10.63 1.90
C ILE A 546 -29.78 11.01 2.55
N ASP A 547 -29.77 11.39 3.83
CA ASP A 547 -30.97 11.79 4.56
C ASP A 547 -31.38 13.25 4.28
N ASN A 548 -30.55 13.99 3.55
CA ASN A 548 -30.90 15.35 3.13
C ASN A 548 -32.04 15.32 2.10
N ALA A 549 -33.18 15.95 2.45
CA ALA A 549 -34.37 15.98 1.60
C ALA A 549 -34.12 16.52 0.18
N ARG A 550 -33.17 17.45 0.01
CA ARG A 550 -32.84 18.02 -1.31
C ARG A 550 -32.06 17.04 -2.18
N VAL A 551 -31.16 16.27 -1.59
CA VAL A 551 -30.44 15.18 -2.29
C VAL A 551 -31.44 14.10 -2.74
N GLN A 552 -32.37 13.72 -1.85
CA GLN A 552 -33.44 12.77 -2.19
C GLN A 552 -34.35 13.30 -3.30
N SER A 553 -34.69 14.59 -3.27
CA SER A 553 -35.50 15.23 -4.32
C SER A 553 -34.79 15.21 -5.67
N PHE A 554 -33.49 15.51 -5.70
CA PHE A 554 -32.68 15.43 -6.91
C PHE A 554 -32.65 14.03 -7.54
N MET A 555 -32.62 12.98 -6.72
CA MET A 555 -32.70 11.58 -7.17
C MET A 555 -34.10 11.25 -7.71
N LYS A 556 -35.16 11.70 -7.02
CA LYS A 556 -36.56 11.49 -7.43
C LYS A 556 -36.88 12.13 -8.79
N GLU A 557 -36.34 13.32 -9.04
CA GLU A 557 -36.51 14.04 -10.30
C GLU A 557 -35.92 13.29 -11.51
N ARG A 558 -34.98 12.36 -11.28
CA ARG A 558 -34.27 11.59 -12.32
C ARG A 558 -34.62 10.11 -12.25
N SER A 559 -35.90 9.80 -12.40
CA SER A 559 -36.41 8.42 -12.41
C SER A 559 -35.85 7.55 -13.54
N ASP A 560 -35.27 8.17 -14.57
CA ASP A 560 -34.61 7.54 -15.72
C ASP A 560 -33.18 7.06 -15.42
N VAL A 561 -32.57 7.53 -14.32
CA VAL A 561 -31.20 7.19 -13.91
C VAL A 561 -31.24 6.16 -12.78
N ARG A 562 -30.36 5.15 -12.80
CA ARG A 562 -30.16 4.26 -11.65
C ARG A 562 -29.17 4.90 -10.68
N HIS A 563 -29.57 5.06 -9.41
CA HIS A 563 -28.73 5.65 -8.36
C HIS A 563 -28.17 4.55 -7.46
N LYS A 564 -26.85 4.39 -7.44
CA LYS A 564 -26.15 3.46 -6.54
C LYS A 564 -25.46 4.25 -5.43
N VAL A 565 -25.93 4.10 -4.19
CA VAL A 565 -25.47 4.88 -3.03
C VAL A 565 -24.45 4.10 -2.20
N ILE A 566 -23.24 4.64 -2.10
CA ILE A 566 -22.07 4.08 -1.45
C ILE A 566 -21.74 4.98 -0.24
N ALA A 567 -22.19 4.60 0.97
CA ALA A 567 -22.05 5.43 2.17
C ALA A 567 -21.90 4.58 3.44
N PRO A 568 -21.21 5.04 4.50
CA PRO A 568 -21.00 4.26 5.73
C PRO A 568 -22.29 3.83 6.45
N ASP A 569 -23.36 4.61 6.31
CA ASP A 569 -24.69 4.40 6.92
C ASP A 569 -25.70 3.75 5.97
N VAL A 570 -25.26 3.36 4.76
CA VAL A 570 -26.08 2.71 3.72
C VAL A 570 -25.49 1.36 3.33
N SER A 571 -24.20 1.34 3.03
CA SER A 571 -23.45 0.16 2.63
C SER A 571 -23.22 -0.77 3.83
N PRO A 572 -23.18 -2.10 3.61
CA PRO A 572 -22.89 -3.03 4.69
C PRO A 572 -21.42 -2.87 5.12
N ASN A 573 -21.17 -2.86 6.44
CA ASN A 573 -19.83 -3.03 7.02
C ASN A 573 -19.36 -4.50 6.91
N MET A 574 -19.43 -5.05 5.69
CA MET A 574 -19.03 -6.42 5.37
C MET A 574 -17.52 -6.60 5.49
N LEU A 575 -17.06 -7.83 5.66
CA LEU A 575 -15.64 -8.16 5.74
C LEU A 575 -15.00 -8.03 4.35
N SER A 576 -14.09 -7.07 4.18
CA SER A 576 -13.46 -6.79 2.89
C SER A 576 -12.34 -7.77 2.54
N PHE A 577 -11.71 -8.39 3.54
CA PHE A 577 -10.61 -9.35 3.40
C PHE A 577 -11.07 -10.77 3.78
N GLU A 578 -11.90 -11.37 2.92
CA GLU A 578 -12.61 -12.62 3.20
C GLU A 578 -11.67 -13.79 3.53
N SER A 579 -10.51 -13.86 2.89
CA SER A 579 -9.55 -14.95 3.12
C SER A 579 -8.83 -14.83 4.46
N HIS A 580 -8.52 -13.61 4.90
CA HIS A 580 -8.03 -13.37 6.25
C HIS A 580 -9.12 -13.69 7.29
N ALA A 581 -10.36 -13.25 7.06
CA ALA A 581 -11.47 -13.54 7.97
C ALA A 581 -11.75 -15.05 8.09
N LEU A 582 -11.68 -15.79 6.99
CA LEU A 582 -11.81 -17.26 6.99
C LEU A 582 -10.65 -17.92 7.75
N MET A 583 -9.41 -17.46 7.54
CA MET A 583 -8.25 -17.94 8.29
C MET A 583 -8.44 -17.73 9.80
N LEU A 584 -8.92 -16.55 10.22
CA LEU A 584 -9.19 -16.27 11.62
C LEU A 584 -10.34 -17.13 12.17
N ALA A 585 -11.39 -17.36 11.38
CA ALA A 585 -12.49 -18.26 11.77
C ALA A 585 -12.00 -19.71 11.98
N LYS A 586 -11.07 -20.19 11.14
CA LYS A 586 -10.39 -21.48 11.31
C LYS A 586 -9.49 -21.49 12.56
N LEU A 587 -8.68 -20.46 12.78
CA LEU A 587 -7.83 -20.35 13.98
C LEU A 587 -8.65 -20.31 15.27
N ARG A 588 -9.81 -19.64 15.26
CA ARG A 588 -10.76 -19.63 16.38
C ARG A 588 -11.29 -21.02 16.75
N ARG A 589 -11.42 -21.94 15.79
CA ARG A 589 -11.78 -23.33 16.07
C ARG A 589 -10.68 -24.10 16.79
N ILE A 590 -9.43 -23.65 16.66
CA ILE A 590 -8.25 -24.22 17.31
C ILE A 590 -8.07 -23.61 18.70
N ASP A 591 -8.09 -22.27 18.80
CA ASP A 591 -7.91 -21.53 20.05
C ASP A 591 -8.91 -20.35 20.13
N PRO A 592 -10.12 -20.56 20.66
CA PRO A 592 -11.17 -19.55 20.67
C PRO A 592 -10.92 -18.38 21.63
N GLU A 593 -9.99 -18.51 22.57
CA GLU A 593 -9.67 -17.46 23.54
C GLU A 593 -8.77 -16.39 22.91
N ARG A 594 -7.75 -16.80 22.13
CA ARG A 594 -6.79 -15.85 21.51
C ARG A 594 -7.21 -15.35 20.12
N PHE A 595 -8.19 -16.01 19.47
CA PHE A 595 -8.71 -15.60 18.17
C PHE A 595 -10.22 -15.25 18.25
N PRO A 596 -10.56 -13.99 18.57
CA PRO A 596 -11.94 -13.52 18.61
C PRO A 596 -12.56 -13.39 17.21
N LEU A 597 -13.88 -13.28 17.14
CA LEU A 597 -14.58 -12.95 15.90
C LEU A 597 -14.34 -11.48 15.54
N LEU A 598 -14.31 -11.20 14.24
CA LEU A 598 -14.23 -9.84 13.72
C LEU A 598 -15.58 -9.13 13.84
N ASP A 599 -15.53 -7.82 14.06
CA ASP A 599 -16.69 -6.94 14.00
C ASP A 599 -17.10 -6.71 12.53
N PHE A 600 -18.36 -7.01 12.21
CA PHE A 600 -18.95 -6.77 10.90
C PHE A 600 -20.46 -6.55 11.00
N ASN A 601 -21.02 -5.88 10.00
CA ASN A 601 -22.47 -5.73 9.86
C ASN A 601 -22.86 -5.86 8.39
N ASN A 602 -23.57 -6.93 8.06
CA ASN A 602 -24.01 -7.22 6.69
C ASN A 602 -25.39 -6.60 6.37
N THR A 603 -25.92 -5.74 7.24
CA THR A 603 -27.18 -5.04 7.00
C THR A 603 -26.99 -4.01 5.90
N VAL A 604 -27.89 -4.02 4.92
CA VAL A 604 -27.95 -3.04 3.84
C VAL A 604 -29.17 -2.15 4.11
N ARG A 605 -28.98 -0.83 4.11
CA ARG A 605 -30.10 0.09 4.29
C ARG A 605 -30.99 0.07 3.05
N ASP A 606 -32.29 -0.14 3.25
CA ASP A 606 -33.27 -0.02 2.16
C ASP A 606 -33.49 1.46 1.81
N LEU A 607 -33.35 1.77 0.52
CA LEU A 607 -33.53 3.11 -0.05
C LEU A 607 -34.74 3.21 -0.98
N SER A 608 -35.57 2.16 -1.06
CA SER A 608 -36.75 2.09 -1.91
C SER A 608 -37.76 3.23 -1.67
N PHE A 609 -37.79 3.79 -0.46
CA PHE A 609 -38.63 4.94 -0.10
C PHE A 609 -38.25 6.24 -0.83
N ILE A 610 -37.02 6.34 -1.35
CA ILE A 610 -36.60 7.46 -2.20
C ILE A 610 -37.13 7.24 -3.62
N GLY A 611 -36.97 6.04 -4.16
CA GLY A 611 -37.49 5.65 -5.46
C GLY A 611 -37.06 4.23 -5.84
N PRO A 612 -37.76 3.59 -6.80
CA PRO A 612 -37.46 2.20 -7.22
C PRO A 612 -36.12 2.06 -7.97
N ASN A 613 -35.54 3.17 -8.42
CA ASN A 613 -34.26 3.29 -9.10
C ASN A 613 -33.09 3.63 -8.16
N VAL A 614 -33.33 3.73 -6.85
CA VAL A 614 -32.32 4.08 -5.83
C VAL A 614 -32.00 2.86 -4.98
N GLU A 615 -30.73 2.47 -4.95
CA GLU A 615 -30.27 1.29 -4.23
C GLU A 615 -28.93 1.52 -3.55
N ALA A 616 -28.64 0.70 -2.54
CA ALA A 616 -27.32 0.65 -1.93
C ALA A 616 -26.30 0.03 -2.89
N GLY A 617 -25.16 0.69 -3.06
CA GLY A 617 -24.02 0.16 -3.80
C GLY A 617 -23.43 -1.05 -3.08
N ARG A 618 -23.27 -2.15 -3.82
CA ARG A 618 -22.71 -3.41 -3.34
C ARG A 618 -21.45 -3.72 -4.11
N VAL A 619 -20.44 -4.21 -3.40
CA VAL A 619 -19.23 -4.77 -4.00
C VAL A 619 -19.59 -5.80 -5.08
N GLY A 620 -18.85 -5.78 -6.19
CA GLY A 620 -19.02 -6.74 -7.29
C GLY A 620 -20.21 -6.41 -8.21
N ALA A 621 -21.08 -5.47 -7.83
CA ALA A 621 -22.12 -5.00 -8.73
C ALA A 621 -21.49 -4.39 -9.99
N ARG A 622 -21.85 -4.95 -11.15
CA ARG A 622 -21.26 -4.62 -12.44
C ARG A 622 -22.25 -3.87 -13.33
N THR A 623 -21.79 -2.80 -13.95
CA THR A 623 -22.53 -2.07 -14.98
C THR A 623 -21.77 -2.15 -16.30
N ASN A 624 -22.33 -2.85 -17.27
CA ASN A 624 -21.78 -2.94 -18.62
C ASN A 624 -22.17 -1.67 -19.40
N LEU A 625 -21.19 -0.99 -20.00
CA LEU A 625 -21.42 0.22 -20.79
C LEU A 625 -21.45 -0.07 -22.30
N SER A 626 -20.67 -1.06 -22.77
CA SER A 626 -20.61 -1.47 -24.17
C SER A 626 -20.20 -2.94 -24.30
N PRO A 627 -20.71 -3.68 -25.30
CA PRO A 627 -21.45 -3.19 -26.48
C PRO A 627 -22.95 -2.97 -26.25
N VAL A 628 -23.51 -3.60 -25.22
CA VAL A 628 -24.91 -3.42 -24.80
C VAL A 628 -24.88 -2.92 -23.37
N PHE A 629 -25.59 -1.82 -23.13
CA PHE A 629 -25.78 -1.31 -21.78
C PHE A 629 -26.60 -2.31 -20.96
N GLY A 630 -26.16 -2.60 -19.75
CA GLY A 630 -26.92 -3.48 -18.87
C GLY A 630 -26.27 -3.64 -17.50
N PHE A 631 -27.10 -3.94 -16.51
CA PHE A 631 -26.67 -4.21 -15.16
C PHE A 631 -26.54 -5.72 -14.93
N LYS A 632 -25.49 -6.10 -14.22
CA LYS A 632 -25.23 -7.47 -13.79
C LYS A 632 -25.13 -7.47 -12.27
N ASP A 633 -26.29 -7.70 -11.64
CA ASP A 633 -26.40 -7.74 -10.18
C ASP A 633 -26.25 -9.18 -9.64
N ASP A 634 -26.14 -10.18 -10.53
CA ASP A 634 -25.85 -11.59 -10.22
C ASP A 634 -24.39 -11.83 -9.79
N GLU A 635 -23.50 -10.90 -10.11
CA GLU A 635 -22.07 -10.94 -9.77
C GLU A 635 -21.74 -10.18 -8.46
N ILE A 636 -22.77 -9.72 -7.72
CA ILE A 636 -22.59 -9.09 -6.40
C ILE A 636 -21.88 -10.04 -5.45
N ALA A 637 -20.85 -9.53 -4.76
CA ALA A 637 -20.12 -10.33 -3.78
C ALA A 637 -21.07 -10.82 -2.67
N PRO A 638 -21.16 -12.15 -2.47
CA PRO A 638 -21.97 -12.70 -1.40
C PRO A 638 -21.38 -12.32 -0.05
N PHE A 639 -22.21 -12.34 0.99
CA PHE A 639 -21.67 -12.22 2.34
C PHE A 639 -20.96 -13.52 2.72
N PRO A 640 -19.75 -13.46 3.29
CA PRO A 640 -19.05 -14.65 3.73
C PRO A 640 -19.88 -15.41 4.79
N THR A 641 -20.10 -16.71 4.57
CA THR A 641 -20.81 -17.59 5.53
C THR A 641 -19.85 -18.29 6.49
N PHE A 642 -18.58 -18.41 6.11
CA PHE A 642 -17.52 -19.12 6.84
C PHE A 642 -17.85 -20.58 7.21
N GLU A 643 -18.76 -21.24 6.49
CA GLU A 643 -19.07 -22.65 6.70
C GLU A 643 -17.83 -23.54 6.54
N GLU A 644 -16.92 -23.16 5.63
CA GLU A 644 -15.62 -23.79 5.40
C GLU A 644 -14.73 -23.83 6.64
N ALA A 645 -14.94 -22.95 7.63
CA ALA A 645 -14.19 -23.01 8.88
C ALA A 645 -14.49 -24.28 9.70
N ASN A 646 -15.60 -24.98 9.40
CA ASN A 646 -15.93 -26.26 9.99
C ASN A 646 -15.14 -27.42 9.37
N ASN A 647 -14.52 -27.23 8.20
CA ASN A 647 -13.81 -28.25 7.43
C ASN A 647 -12.33 -28.34 7.84
N LEU A 648 -12.04 -28.34 9.15
CA LEU A 648 -10.70 -28.59 9.67
C LEU A 648 -10.44 -30.09 9.79
N GLU A 649 -9.19 -30.50 9.52
CA GLU A 649 -8.77 -31.90 9.65
C GLU A 649 -8.90 -32.39 11.10
N GLU A 650 -9.28 -33.66 11.27
CA GLU A 650 -9.58 -34.22 12.61
C GLU A 650 -8.34 -34.24 13.52
N ASP A 651 -7.14 -34.40 12.95
CA ASP A 651 -5.87 -34.36 13.67
C ASP A 651 -5.60 -32.98 14.28
N ILE A 652 -5.83 -31.89 13.54
CA ILE A 652 -5.73 -30.50 14.03
C ILE A 652 -6.68 -30.30 15.22
N LEU A 653 -7.92 -30.76 15.09
CA LEU A 653 -8.92 -30.64 16.16
C LEU A 653 -8.56 -31.51 17.37
N ALA A 654 -7.96 -32.68 17.18
CA ALA A 654 -7.48 -33.53 18.26
C ALA A 654 -6.30 -32.87 19.01
N MET A 655 -5.35 -32.27 18.29
CA MET A 655 -4.26 -31.49 18.89
C MET A 655 -4.78 -30.29 19.68
N ALA A 656 -5.75 -29.56 19.13
CA ALA A 656 -6.40 -28.44 19.80
C ALA A 656 -7.11 -28.87 21.10
N LYS A 657 -7.84 -30.00 21.08
CA LYS A 657 -8.47 -30.57 22.29
C LYS A 657 -7.45 -30.98 23.33
N SER A 658 -6.32 -31.57 22.91
CA SER A 658 -5.23 -31.94 23.81
C SER A 658 -4.60 -30.70 24.45
N ALA A 659 -4.38 -29.63 23.67
CA ALA A 659 -3.91 -28.34 24.18
C ALA A 659 -4.90 -27.75 25.19
N GLN A 660 -6.20 -27.75 24.88
CA GLN A 660 -7.26 -27.28 25.78
C GLN A 660 -7.27 -28.05 27.10
N ALA A 661 -7.16 -29.39 27.06
CA ALA A 661 -7.10 -30.21 28.26
C ALA A 661 -5.85 -29.92 29.09
N LYS A 662 -4.70 -29.67 28.44
CA LYS A 662 -3.44 -29.32 29.11
C LYS A 662 -3.53 -27.99 29.84
N ILE A 663 -4.10 -26.94 29.22
CA ILE A 663 -4.18 -25.63 29.86
C ILE A 663 -5.19 -25.58 31.02
N GLN A 664 -6.10 -26.55 31.09
CA GLN A 664 -7.06 -26.71 32.19
C GLN A 664 -6.55 -27.64 33.30
N ASP A 665 -5.43 -28.33 33.10
CA ASP A 665 -4.83 -29.21 34.11
C ASP A 665 -4.38 -28.37 35.34
N PRO A 666 -4.88 -28.66 36.56
CA PRO A 666 -4.46 -27.97 37.77
C PRO A 666 -2.95 -27.97 38.00
N LYS A 667 -2.25 -29.05 37.58
CA LYS A 667 -0.78 -29.13 37.70
C LYS A 667 -0.09 -28.12 36.76
N PHE A 668 -0.60 -27.98 35.55
CA PHE A 668 -0.10 -26.99 34.59
C PHE A 668 -0.33 -25.58 35.12
N LEU A 669 -1.54 -25.27 35.62
CA LEU A 669 -1.87 -23.97 36.18
C LEU A 669 -0.99 -23.61 37.39
N ALA A 670 -0.72 -24.57 38.29
CA ALA A 670 0.17 -24.35 39.42
C ALA A 670 1.64 -24.10 38.99
N ASP A 671 2.14 -24.82 37.97
CA ASP A 671 3.47 -24.61 37.40
C ASP A 671 3.59 -23.23 36.72
N VAL A 672 2.56 -22.81 35.98
CA VAL A 672 2.49 -21.48 35.39
C VAL A 672 2.50 -20.41 36.47
N GLU A 673 1.67 -20.56 37.50
CA GLU A 673 1.59 -19.59 38.59
C GLU A 673 2.92 -19.47 39.32
N GLN A 674 3.60 -20.59 39.61
CA GLN A 674 4.90 -20.58 40.29
C GLN A 674 6.01 -19.99 39.42
N ALA A 675 6.06 -20.33 38.14
CA ALA A 675 7.14 -19.90 37.24
C ALA A 675 7.03 -18.43 36.81
N GLU A 676 5.83 -17.84 36.84
CA GLU A 676 5.55 -16.52 36.28
C GLU A 676 5.27 -15.43 37.33
N GLN A 677 5.50 -15.70 38.63
CA GLN A 677 5.24 -14.72 39.72
C GLN A 677 6.02 -13.42 39.56
N ASP A 678 7.16 -13.46 38.89
CA ASP A 678 8.06 -12.33 38.70
C ASP A 678 7.76 -11.52 37.42
N ILE A 679 6.77 -11.92 36.63
CA ILE A 679 6.34 -11.17 35.44
C ILE A 679 5.45 -9.99 35.87
N PRO A 680 5.87 -8.73 35.68
CA PRO A 680 5.03 -7.57 35.96
C PRO A 680 3.89 -7.45 34.95
N ASN A 681 2.74 -6.93 35.38
CA ASN A 681 1.55 -6.71 34.53
C ASN A 681 1.21 -7.93 33.66
N ARG A 682 1.01 -9.10 34.28
CA ARG A 682 0.62 -10.34 33.57
C ARG A 682 -0.66 -10.18 32.74
N ASP A 683 -1.49 -9.20 33.09
CA ASP A 683 -2.72 -8.82 32.41
C ASP A 683 -2.53 -7.88 31.21
N ALA A 684 -1.32 -7.38 30.96
CA ALA A 684 -1.01 -6.61 29.76
C ALA A 684 -1.22 -7.47 28.50
N GLU A 685 -1.94 -6.90 27.54
CA GLU A 685 -2.40 -7.57 26.32
C GLU A 685 -1.59 -7.10 25.12
N VAL A 686 -1.13 -8.05 24.30
CA VAL A 686 -0.41 -7.82 23.04
C VAL A 686 -1.33 -8.24 21.90
N ILE A 687 -1.64 -7.29 21.01
CA ILE A 687 -2.53 -7.50 19.86
C ILE A 687 -1.79 -7.08 18.57
N PRO A 688 -1.19 -8.01 17.83
CA PRO A 688 -0.63 -7.72 16.52
C PRO A 688 -1.76 -7.38 15.54
N LEU A 689 -1.92 -6.11 15.17
CA LEU A 689 -2.95 -5.67 14.21
C LEU A 689 -2.54 -5.98 12.76
N GLY A 690 -1.23 -6.08 12.50
CA GLY A 690 -0.66 -6.56 11.25
C GLY A 690 0.74 -7.11 11.44
N THR A 691 1.08 -8.17 10.68
CA THR A 691 2.25 -9.02 10.92
C THR A 691 3.09 -9.29 9.66
N GLY A 692 2.75 -8.68 8.52
CA GLY A 692 3.40 -8.89 7.23
C GLY A 692 4.39 -7.79 6.88
N SER A 693 5.37 -8.15 6.05
CA SER A 693 6.41 -7.25 5.56
C SER A 693 6.13 -6.61 4.20
N ALA A 694 6.57 -5.36 4.03
CA ALA A 694 6.66 -4.55 2.81
C ALA A 694 5.33 -4.12 2.15
N LEU A 695 4.47 -5.07 1.82
CA LEU A 695 3.19 -4.83 1.13
C LEU A 695 2.08 -5.51 1.94
N PRO A 696 0.79 -5.14 1.82
CA PRO A 696 -0.28 -5.94 2.40
C PRO A 696 -0.63 -7.13 1.49
N SER A 697 -0.71 -8.33 2.08
CA SER A 697 -1.10 -9.56 1.37
C SER A 697 -2.56 -9.92 1.62
N LYS A 698 -3.00 -10.98 0.96
CA LYS A 698 -4.30 -11.62 1.19
C LYS A 698 -4.51 -12.01 2.67
N TYR A 699 -3.47 -12.50 3.35
CA TYR A 699 -3.57 -13.10 4.69
C TYR A 699 -3.03 -12.22 5.83
N ARG A 700 -2.02 -11.37 5.55
CA ARG A 700 -1.35 -10.52 6.53
C ARG A 700 -1.35 -9.06 6.09
N ASN A 701 -1.76 -8.16 6.98
CA ASN A 701 -1.58 -6.72 6.84
C ASN A 701 -0.15 -6.32 7.21
N VAL A 702 0.23 -5.08 6.87
CA VAL A 702 1.53 -4.49 7.23
C VAL A 702 1.64 -4.20 8.74
N SER A 703 2.88 -4.07 9.22
CA SER A 703 3.26 -4.02 10.64
C SER A 703 2.48 -3.01 11.49
N SER A 704 1.82 -3.53 12.53
CA SER A 704 1.39 -2.74 13.69
C SER A 704 1.06 -3.67 14.87
N THR A 705 1.49 -3.30 16.08
CA THR A 705 1.17 -4.05 17.30
C THR A 705 0.64 -3.12 18.38
N LEU A 706 -0.58 -3.38 18.84
CA LEU A 706 -1.20 -2.68 19.97
C LEU A 706 -0.83 -3.38 21.28
N ILE A 707 -0.33 -2.60 22.24
CA ILE A 707 -0.06 -3.04 23.61
C ILE A 707 -1.03 -2.31 24.53
N ARG A 708 -1.84 -3.08 25.27
CA ARG A 708 -2.73 -2.54 26.30
C ARG A 708 -2.11 -2.87 27.65
N VAL A 709 -1.74 -1.86 28.41
CA VAL A 709 -1.17 -2.03 29.76
C VAL A 709 -2.18 -1.49 30.76
N PRO A 710 -2.90 -2.36 31.48
CA PRO A 710 -3.86 -1.95 32.50
C PRO A 710 -3.26 -0.93 33.46
N GLN A 711 -4.06 0.07 33.85
CA GLN A 711 -3.67 1.24 34.67
C GLN A 711 -2.80 2.30 33.96
N TYR A 712 -2.08 1.95 32.89
CA TYR A 712 -1.18 2.88 32.19
C TYR A 712 -1.76 3.40 30.86
N GLY A 713 -2.50 2.57 30.12
CA GLY A 713 -3.15 2.92 28.85
C GLY A 713 -2.67 2.08 27.67
N ASN A 714 -2.82 2.62 26.46
CA ASN A 714 -2.55 1.90 25.21
C ASN A 714 -1.35 2.50 24.46
N TYR A 715 -0.61 1.62 23.80
CA TYR A 715 0.63 1.94 23.09
C TYR A 715 0.62 1.23 21.74
N LEU A 716 1.01 1.92 20.68
CA LEU A 716 1.08 1.35 19.35
C LEU A 716 2.53 1.27 18.89
N LEU A 717 2.99 0.07 18.51
CA LEU A 717 4.31 -0.19 17.96
C LEU A 717 4.17 -0.37 16.45
N ASP A 718 4.67 0.62 15.72
CA ASP A 718 4.43 0.86 14.30
C ASP A 718 2.94 0.98 13.93
N CYS A 719 2.68 1.71 12.86
CA CYS A 719 1.35 2.05 12.41
C CYS A 719 1.28 2.01 10.89
N GLY A 720 1.49 0.82 10.32
CA GLY A 720 1.33 0.56 8.89
C GLY A 720 -0.07 0.88 8.38
N GLU A 721 -0.21 0.89 7.06
CA GLU A 721 -1.48 1.16 6.38
C GLU A 721 -2.63 0.26 6.88
N ASN A 722 -3.82 0.85 7.04
CA ASN A 722 -5.06 0.21 7.48
C ASN A 722 -5.06 -0.30 8.93
N THR A 723 -4.15 0.19 9.78
CA THR A 723 -4.11 -0.17 11.21
C THR A 723 -5.42 0.20 11.93
N VAL A 724 -6.03 1.35 11.61
CA VAL A 724 -7.33 1.75 12.18
C VAL A 724 -8.45 0.79 11.76
N GLY A 725 -8.43 0.30 10.52
CA GLY A 725 -9.39 -0.70 10.05
C GLY A 725 -9.23 -2.02 10.79
N GLN A 726 -7.98 -2.51 10.91
CA GLN A 726 -7.67 -3.71 11.70
C GLN A 726 -8.10 -3.57 13.18
N LEU A 727 -7.95 -2.39 13.78
CA LEU A 727 -8.42 -2.10 15.14
C LEU A 727 -9.95 -2.19 15.24
N ARG A 728 -10.67 -1.54 14.33
CA ARG A 728 -12.15 -1.55 14.29
C ARG A 728 -12.74 -2.92 13.95
N ARG A 729 -11.99 -3.77 13.25
CA ARG A 729 -12.35 -5.18 13.03
C ARG A 729 -12.10 -6.04 14.24
N ALA A 730 -11.02 -5.77 14.98
CA ALA A 730 -10.75 -6.51 16.20
C ALA A 730 -11.83 -6.19 17.25
N PHE A 731 -12.13 -4.92 17.50
CA PHE A 731 -12.94 -4.53 18.65
C PHE A 731 -14.30 -3.96 18.26
N PRO A 732 -15.35 -4.20 19.05
CA PRO A 732 -16.61 -3.46 18.93
C PRO A 732 -16.37 -1.96 18.99
N ALA A 733 -17.26 -1.18 18.36
CA ALA A 733 -17.08 0.27 18.20
C ALA A 733 -16.78 1.02 19.53
N ASP A 734 -17.49 0.69 20.61
CA ASP A 734 -17.29 1.32 21.92
C ASP A 734 -15.92 1.01 22.53
N GLU A 735 -15.46 -0.24 22.39
CA GLU A 735 -14.13 -0.64 22.88
C GLU A 735 -13.02 -0.06 22.00
N ALA A 736 -13.17 -0.04 20.67
CA ALA A 736 -12.24 0.62 19.77
C ALA A 736 -12.11 2.12 20.10
N ASN A 737 -13.23 2.80 20.40
CA ASN A 737 -13.22 4.20 20.81
C ASN A 737 -12.54 4.38 22.19
N SER A 738 -12.80 3.51 23.16
CA SER A 738 -12.11 3.50 24.46
C SER A 738 -10.59 3.28 24.30
N ILE A 739 -10.18 2.43 23.36
CA ILE A 739 -8.77 2.20 23.05
C ILE A 739 -8.11 3.49 22.56
N LEU A 740 -8.76 4.19 21.62
CA LEU A 740 -8.27 5.48 21.11
C LEU A 740 -8.21 6.54 22.22
N GLN A 741 -9.24 6.64 23.06
CA GLN A 741 -9.26 7.60 24.18
C GLN A 741 -8.11 7.39 25.18
N ASN A 742 -7.70 6.14 25.37
CA ASN A 742 -6.63 5.75 26.29
C ASN A 742 -5.27 5.54 25.58
N LEU A 743 -5.15 5.90 24.29
CA LEU A 743 -3.88 5.84 23.57
C LEU A 743 -2.92 6.92 24.11
N ARG A 744 -1.76 6.47 24.61
CA ARG A 744 -0.73 7.31 25.24
C ARG A 744 0.48 7.54 24.35
N CYS A 745 0.78 6.57 23.48
CA CYS A 745 1.99 6.61 22.67
C CYS A 745 1.83 5.86 21.33
N ILE A 746 2.36 6.45 20.26
CA ILE A 746 2.67 5.76 19.00
C ILE A 746 4.18 5.74 18.86
N VAL A 747 4.76 4.57 18.65
CA VAL A 747 6.19 4.36 18.45
C VAL A 747 6.40 3.94 17.01
N ILE A 748 7.21 4.69 16.28
CA ILE A 748 7.61 4.41 14.90
C ILE A 748 9.08 4.01 14.91
N SER A 749 9.40 2.80 14.47
CA SER A 749 10.74 2.23 14.45
C SER A 749 11.62 2.93 13.40
N HIS A 750 11.09 3.10 12.19
CA HIS A 750 11.77 3.71 11.05
C HIS A 750 10.77 4.20 9.99
N MET A 751 11.26 4.76 8.88
CA MET A 751 10.41 5.47 7.91
C MET A 751 9.92 4.64 6.72
N HIS A 752 10.16 3.33 6.64
CA HIS A 752 9.55 2.55 5.56
C HIS A 752 8.02 2.58 5.65
N ALA A 753 7.39 2.57 4.48
CA ALA A 753 5.96 2.87 4.32
C ALA A 753 5.06 1.89 5.10
N ASP A 754 5.43 0.63 5.13
CA ASP A 754 4.73 -0.46 5.82
C ASP A 754 4.70 -0.32 7.35
N HIS A 755 5.48 0.59 7.93
CA HIS A 755 5.51 0.82 9.38
C HIS A 755 4.81 2.12 9.82
N GLN A 756 4.41 3.01 8.90
CA GLN A 756 3.92 4.33 9.32
C GLN A 756 2.78 4.95 8.49
N LEU A 757 2.43 4.41 7.30
CA LEU A 757 1.39 5.02 6.45
C LEU A 757 0.01 5.15 7.12
N GLY A 758 -0.31 4.34 8.14
CA GLY A 758 -1.55 4.45 8.90
C GLY A 758 -1.52 5.51 10.01
N THR A 759 -0.38 6.16 10.28
CA THR A 759 -0.21 7.10 11.40
C THR A 759 -1.17 8.29 11.27
N ALA A 760 -1.33 8.86 10.08
CA ALA A 760 -2.25 9.98 9.87
C ALA A 760 -3.71 9.56 10.15
N SER A 761 -4.16 8.38 9.69
CA SER A 761 -5.48 7.84 10.04
C SER A 761 -5.65 7.62 11.54
N MET A 762 -4.63 7.08 12.21
CA MET A 762 -4.66 6.84 13.65
C MET A 762 -4.79 8.15 14.43
N LEU A 763 -4.04 9.19 14.04
CA LEU A 763 -4.12 10.52 14.65
C LEU A 763 -5.48 11.19 14.42
N ARG A 764 -6.06 11.08 13.23
CA ARG A 764 -7.44 11.55 12.96
C ARG A 764 -8.47 10.83 13.84
N ALA A 765 -8.36 9.50 13.92
CA ALA A 765 -9.27 8.70 14.74
C ALA A 765 -9.13 9.03 16.23
N TRP A 766 -7.90 9.18 16.73
CA TRP A 766 -7.59 9.62 18.08
C TRP A 766 -8.11 11.04 18.35
N ALA A 767 -7.90 11.97 17.42
CA ALA A 767 -8.34 13.35 17.55
C ALA A 767 -9.85 13.42 17.71
N LYS A 768 -10.59 12.70 16.86
CA LYS A 768 -12.06 12.57 16.95
C LYS A 768 -12.52 11.93 18.26
N ALA A 769 -11.88 10.83 18.68
CA ALA A 769 -12.24 10.10 19.90
C ALA A 769 -12.00 10.91 21.19
N THR A 770 -11.08 11.89 21.15
CA THR A 770 -10.65 12.68 22.31
C THR A 770 -11.13 14.14 22.29
N ALA A 771 -11.75 14.60 21.20
CA ALA A 771 -12.12 16.02 21.02
C ALA A 771 -13.02 16.58 22.14
N HIS A 772 -13.87 15.74 22.72
CA HIS A 772 -14.83 16.10 23.78
C HIS A 772 -14.24 16.02 25.20
N LEU A 773 -13.01 15.52 25.37
CA LEU A 773 -12.38 15.38 26.68
C LEU A 773 -11.80 16.73 27.15
N SER A 774 -11.92 17.01 28.45
CA SER A 774 -11.37 18.21 29.06
C SER A 774 -10.58 17.86 30.34
N PRO A 775 -9.29 18.22 30.44
CA PRO A 775 -8.47 18.83 29.39
C PRO A 775 -8.27 17.86 28.21
N GLN A 776 -8.04 18.40 27.01
CA GLN A 776 -7.74 17.55 25.86
C GLN A 776 -6.40 16.83 26.07
N PRO A 777 -6.33 15.51 25.87
CA PRO A 777 -5.11 14.75 26.11
C PRO A 777 -4.03 15.09 25.08
N LYS A 778 -2.77 14.98 25.51
CA LYS A 778 -1.60 14.97 24.63
C LYS A 778 -1.20 13.53 24.30
N LEU A 779 -0.59 13.33 23.13
CA LEU A 779 -0.15 12.02 22.65
C LEU A 779 1.37 12.01 22.39
N GLY A 780 2.07 11.00 22.91
CA GLY A 780 3.48 10.79 22.60
C GLY A 780 3.67 10.15 21.22
N VAL A 781 4.59 10.68 20.42
CA VAL A 781 5.03 10.07 19.16
C VAL A 781 6.54 9.88 19.21
N ILE A 782 6.97 8.64 19.42
CA ILE A 782 8.39 8.26 19.57
C ILE A 782 8.89 7.72 18.25
N GLY A 783 10.04 8.20 17.77
CA GLY A 783 10.63 7.67 16.54
C GLY A 783 11.57 8.64 15.83
N PRO A 784 11.90 8.34 14.56
CA PRO A 784 12.79 9.16 13.74
C PRO A 784 12.29 10.60 13.61
N LYS A 785 13.18 11.59 13.48
CA LYS A 785 12.79 13.00 13.25
C LYS A 785 11.95 13.18 11.98
N ALA A 786 12.12 12.30 11.00
CA ALA A 786 11.38 12.36 9.73
C ALA A 786 9.86 12.21 9.91
N ILE A 787 9.36 11.44 10.89
CA ILE A 787 7.92 11.33 11.14
C ILE A 787 7.32 12.67 11.60
N GLU A 788 8.05 13.41 12.43
CA GLU A 788 7.66 14.77 12.84
C GLU A 788 7.58 15.70 11.63
N GLY A 789 8.57 15.62 10.73
CA GLY A 789 8.60 16.41 9.50
C GLY A 789 7.40 16.14 8.60
N PHE A 790 7.12 14.86 8.34
CA PHE A 790 5.96 14.41 7.55
C PHE A 790 4.64 14.88 8.16
N LEU A 791 4.40 14.58 9.44
CA LEU A 791 3.15 14.92 10.13
C LEU A 791 2.94 16.44 10.22
N ARG A 792 4.00 17.23 10.42
CA ARG A 792 3.92 18.70 10.46
C ARG A 792 3.53 19.31 9.11
N GLU A 793 4.04 18.76 8.02
CA GLU A 793 3.72 19.27 6.69
C GLU A 793 2.35 18.81 6.24
N TYR A 794 1.98 17.59 6.58
CA TYR A 794 0.64 17.04 6.34
C TYR A 794 -0.43 17.78 7.15
N SER A 795 -0.13 18.18 8.39
CA SER A 795 -1.09 18.93 9.23
C SER A 795 -1.49 20.30 8.66
N ARG A 796 -0.79 20.79 7.62
CA ARG A 796 -1.16 22.03 6.91
C ARG A 796 -2.33 21.85 5.95
N ILE A 797 -2.67 20.62 5.56
CA ILE A 797 -3.82 20.34 4.68
C ILE A 797 -4.99 19.69 5.42
N GLU A 798 -4.73 19.02 6.55
CA GLU A 798 -5.77 18.35 7.33
C GLU A 798 -5.44 18.41 8.82
N ASP A 799 -6.43 18.68 9.68
CA ASP A 799 -6.23 18.68 11.13
C ASP A 799 -6.07 17.24 11.65
N ILE A 800 -4.84 16.93 12.05
CA ILE A 800 -4.44 15.66 12.68
C ILE A 800 -4.10 15.86 14.18
N ALA A 801 -4.63 16.92 14.81
CA ALA A 801 -4.36 17.33 16.18
C ALA A 801 -2.87 17.57 16.48
N TRP A 802 -2.17 18.19 15.53
CA TRP A 802 -0.74 18.48 15.59
C TRP A 802 -0.29 19.12 16.91
N ASP A 803 -1.05 20.10 17.41
CA ASP A 803 -0.72 20.87 18.62
C ASP A 803 -0.76 20.04 19.91
N ARG A 804 -1.33 18.84 19.86
CA ARG A 804 -1.43 17.91 21.00
C ARG A 804 -0.37 16.80 20.96
N LEU A 805 0.52 16.79 19.96
CA LEU A 805 1.57 15.78 19.81
C LEU A 805 2.86 16.19 20.56
N VAL A 806 3.51 15.20 21.18
CA VAL A 806 4.79 15.38 21.88
C VAL A 806 5.79 14.35 21.34
N PHE A 807 6.99 14.78 20.98
CA PHE A 807 7.98 13.92 20.30
C PHE A 807 9.25 13.67 21.14
N PRO A 808 9.23 12.73 22.12
CA PRO A 808 10.43 12.41 22.86
C PRO A 808 11.38 11.54 22.01
N ARG A 809 12.69 11.82 22.08
CA ARG A 809 13.75 11.12 21.33
C ARG A 809 14.99 10.80 22.16
N PRO A 810 14.86 9.96 23.19
CA PRO A 810 15.98 9.51 24.01
C PRO A 810 16.85 8.48 23.27
N ILE A 811 17.72 8.96 22.38
CA ILE A 811 18.57 8.11 21.52
C ILE A 811 19.77 7.57 22.32
N TRP A 812 19.96 6.25 22.32
CA TRP A 812 21.13 5.57 22.89
C TRP A 812 22.35 5.65 21.95
N PRO A 813 23.60 5.69 22.46
CA PRO A 813 24.03 5.90 23.85
C PRO A 813 24.15 7.40 24.22
N LYS A 814 23.76 8.31 23.31
CA LYS A 814 23.93 9.76 23.48
C LYS A 814 23.18 10.31 24.70
N THR A 815 22.08 9.66 25.06
CA THR A 815 21.23 10.05 26.19
C THR A 815 21.57 9.16 27.39
N THR A 816 22.22 9.73 28.40
CA THR A 816 22.62 9.01 29.63
C THR A 816 21.48 8.84 30.64
N LYS A 817 20.39 9.61 30.51
CA LYS A 817 19.15 9.45 31.28
C LYS A 817 17.94 9.51 30.36
N ALA A 818 17.39 8.35 30.06
CA ALA A 818 16.17 8.23 29.26
C ALA A 818 14.88 8.13 30.09
N GLU A 819 14.99 8.50 31.37
CA GLU A 819 13.87 8.66 32.28
C GLU A 819 12.97 9.77 31.77
N LEU A 820 11.67 9.49 31.72
CA LEU A 820 10.66 10.48 31.39
C LEU A 820 10.05 11.04 32.68
N PRO A 821 9.67 12.32 32.72
CA PRO A 821 8.96 12.89 33.85
C PRO A 821 7.69 12.09 34.19
N ALA A 822 7.33 12.00 35.47
CA ALA A 822 6.18 11.21 35.91
C ALA A 822 4.84 11.72 35.31
N ASP A 823 4.76 12.99 34.96
CA ASP A 823 3.63 13.65 34.31
C ASP A 823 3.70 13.61 32.77
N HIS A 824 4.72 12.95 32.19
CA HIS A 824 4.87 12.84 30.75
C HIS A 824 3.67 12.09 30.14
N PRO A 825 3.08 12.55 29.02
CA PRO A 825 1.82 12.00 28.48
C PRO A 825 1.89 10.53 28.08
N THR A 826 3.09 9.98 27.89
CA THR A 826 3.27 8.55 27.59
C THR A 826 3.06 7.64 28.79
N GLY A 827 3.16 8.13 30.03
CA GLY A 827 3.06 7.29 31.24
C GLY A 827 4.19 6.25 31.41
N LEU A 828 5.25 6.34 30.61
CA LEU A 828 6.43 5.48 30.69
C LEU A 828 7.40 6.02 31.74
N ALA A 829 8.09 5.12 32.47
CA ALA A 829 9.18 5.49 33.36
C ALA A 829 10.45 5.83 32.57
N SER A 830 10.74 5.07 31.51
CA SER A 830 11.82 5.37 30.58
C SER A 830 11.55 4.78 29.19
N CYS A 831 12.23 5.33 28.19
CA CYS A 831 12.20 4.83 26.82
C CYS A 831 13.58 5.02 26.20
N TYR A 832 14.16 4.01 25.56
CA TYR A 832 15.37 4.18 24.74
C TYR A 832 15.06 3.96 23.28
N LEU A 833 15.65 4.77 22.39
CA LEU A 833 15.73 4.49 20.97
C LEU A 833 17.13 3.98 20.64
N VAL A 834 17.27 2.67 20.42
CA VAL A 834 18.55 2.02 20.11
C VAL A 834 18.74 2.00 18.59
N PRO A 835 19.77 2.66 18.03
CA PRO A 835 20.05 2.57 16.60
C PRO A 835 20.31 1.12 16.17
N VAL A 836 19.72 0.70 15.05
CA VAL A 836 19.90 -0.66 14.50
C VAL A 836 20.30 -0.64 13.03
N GLU A 837 20.92 -1.73 12.57
CA GLU A 837 21.33 -1.87 11.17
C GLU A 837 20.14 -2.30 10.30
N HIS A 838 19.59 -1.34 9.56
CA HIS A 838 18.57 -1.55 8.53
C HIS A 838 18.59 -0.40 7.50
N CYS A 839 17.76 0.63 7.71
CA CYS A 839 17.79 1.90 7.01
C CYS A 839 18.25 3.03 7.95
N GLN A 840 18.33 4.27 7.46
CA GLN A 840 18.93 5.34 8.26
C GLN A 840 17.92 5.79 9.30
N HIS A 841 18.41 6.03 10.52
CA HIS A 841 17.54 6.36 11.63
C HIS A 841 16.49 5.27 11.88
N ALA A 842 16.85 4.01 11.65
CA ALA A 842 16.12 2.87 12.17
C ALA A 842 16.46 2.66 13.64
N PHE A 843 15.42 2.46 14.46
CA PHE A 843 15.56 2.29 15.90
C PHE A 843 14.77 1.08 16.40
N ALA A 844 15.38 0.38 17.35
CA ALA A 844 14.72 -0.58 18.22
C ALA A 844 14.35 0.10 19.55
N PRO A 845 13.07 0.41 19.80
CA PRO A 845 12.65 1.02 21.05
C PRO A 845 12.62 0.02 22.21
N VAL A 846 13.12 0.45 23.38
CA VAL A 846 13.00 -0.28 24.65
C VAL A 846 12.19 0.58 25.62
N LEU A 847 10.99 0.11 25.97
CA LEU A 847 10.01 0.82 26.79
C LEU A 847 9.94 0.22 28.18
N THR A 848 9.99 1.05 29.21
CA THR A 848 9.86 0.60 30.61
C THR A 848 8.76 1.38 31.31
N TRP A 849 7.83 0.66 31.94
CA TRP A 849 6.74 1.23 32.74
C TRP A 849 7.14 1.35 34.22
N PRO A 850 6.48 2.23 34.99
CA PRO A 850 6.69 2.35 36.44
C PRO A 850 6.50 1.05 37.23
N SER A 851 5.73 0.10 36.71
CA SER A 851 5.55 -1.24 37.30
C SER A 851 6.76 -2.17 37.17
N GLY A 852 7.77 -1.79 36.38
CA GLY A 852 8.89 -2.64 36.02
C GLY A 852 8.67 -3.48 34.76
N LEU A 853 7.49 -3.42 34.12
CA LEU A 853 7.27 -4.00 32.80
C LEU A 853 8.27 -3.41 31.80
N LYS A 854 9.02 -4.27 31.11
CA LYS A 854 9.99 -3.88 30.08
C LYS A 854 9.68 -4.59 28.76
N ILE A 855 9.42 -3.81 27.71
CA ILE A 855 9.17 -4.32 26.36
C ILE A 855 10.25 -3.79 25.42
N ALA A 856 10.96 -4.69 24.76
CA ALA A 856 11.87 -4.38 23.67
C ALA A 856 11.19 -4.69 22.34
N TYR A 857 11.27 -3.77 21.38
CA TYR A 857 10.77 -3.95 20.03
C TYR A 857 11.89 -3.70 19.03
N SER A 858 12.12 -4.64 18.11
CA SER A 858 13.25 -4.57 17.19
C SER A 858 13.09 -3.51 16.10
N GLY A 859 11.85 -3.22 15.68
CA GLY A 859 11.62 -2.69 14.33
C GLY A 859 12.15 -3.67 13.28
N ASP A 860 12.59 -3.13 12.14
CA ASP A 860 13.36 -3.90 11.16
C ASP A 860 14.85 -3.75 11.44
N CYS A 861 15.55 -4.88 11.52
CA CYS A 861 16.96 -4.89 11.86
C CYS A 861 17.68 -6.19 11.51
N ARG A 862 18.98 -6.06 11.25
CA ARG A 862 19.94 -7.13 11.53
C ARG A 862 20.12 -7.33 13.04
N PRO A 863 20.52 -8.52 13.50
CA PRO A 863 20.72 -8.83 14.92
C PRO A 863 21.65 -7.82 15.61
N SER A 864 21.19 -7.21 16.70
CA SER A 864 21.88 -6.09 17.35
C SER A 864 22.33 -6.41 18.78
N ALA A 865 23.63 -6.25 19.04
CA ALA A 865 24.21 -6.38 20.39
C ALA A 865 23.79 -5.23 21.31
N ASP A 866 23.65 -4.01 20.78
CA ASP A 866 23.22 -2.84 21.53
C ASP A 866 21.76 -3.02 22.01
N LEU A 867 20.91 -3.61 21.16
CA LEU A 867 19.53 -3.95 21.56
C LEU A 867 19.54 -4.98 22.70
N VAL A 868 20.40 -5.99 22.62
CA VAL A 868 20.58 -6.99 23.69
C VAL A 868 21.02 -6.33 25.00
N GLU A 869 21.93 -5.36 24.94
CA GLU A 869 22.43 -4.65 26.12
C GLU A 869 21.34 -3.83 26.79
N VAL A 870 20.68 -2.95 26.04
CA VAL A 870 19.64 -2.04 26.56
C VAL A 870 18.38 -2.81 26.97
N GLY A 871 18.02 -3.82 26.19
CA GLY A 871 16.86 -4.69 26.41
C GLY A 871 17.07 -5.77 27.48
N ARG A 872 18.24 -5.86 28.12
CA ARG A 872 18.56 -6.96 29.04
C ARG A 872 17.48 -7.15 30.11
N GLY A 873 17.04 -8.39 30.25
CA GLY A 873 15.96 -8.79 31.17
C GLY A 873 14.57 -8.30 30.75
N ALA A 874 14.33 -8.06 29.46
CA ALA A 874 13.01 -7.69 28.96
C ALA A 874 11.95 -8.73 29.35
N THR A 875 10.80 -8.23 29.80
CA THR A 875 9.62 -9.07 30.03
C THR A 875 9.12 -9.64 28.70
N LEU A 876 9.07 -8.79 27.67
CA LEU A 876 8.68 -9.16 26.32
C LEU A 876 9.67 -8.58 25.30
N LEU A 877 10.13 -9.44 24.39
CA LEU A 877 10.79 -9.04 23.15
C LEU A 877 9.84 -9.29 21.98
N ILE A 878 9.51 -8.23 21.23
CA ILE A 878 8.84 -8.34 19.94
C ILE A 878 9.91 -8.16 18.87
N HIS A 879 10.21 -9.22 18.12
CA HIS A 879 11.31 -9.22 17.17
C HIS A 879 10.82 -9.54 15.75
N GLU A 880 11.36 -8.82 14.76
CA GLU A 880 11.17 -9.14 13.36
C GLU A 880 11.81 -10.49 13.01
N SER A 881 11.16 -11.23 12.14
CA SER A 881 11.61 -12.53 11.65
C SER A 881 11.20 -12.67 10.18
N THR A 882 11.65 -11.72 9.35
CA THR A 882 11.18 -11.63 7.96
C THR A 882 11.54 -12.87 7.13
N PHE A 883 12.70 -13.48 7.37
CA PHE A 883 13.20 -14.61 6.59
C PHE A 883 13.28 -15.91 7.42
N ASP A 884 13.07 -17.03 6.74
CA ASP A 884 13.42 -18.35 7.27
C ASP A 884 14.95 -18.53 7.27
N ASP A 885 15.47 -19.46 8.08
CA ASP A 885 16.91 -19.67 8.26
C ASP A 885 17.64 -20.14 6.99
N ASP A 886 16.91 -20.73 6.02
CA ASP A 886 17.43 -21.13 4.71
C ASP A 886 17.63 -19.94 3.75
N MET A 887 17.11 -18.75 4.10
CA MET A 887 17.18 -17.52 3.31
C MET A 887 18.14 -16.48 3.91
N MET A 888 19.21 -16.94 4.57
CA MET A 888 20.20 -16.07 5.21
C MET A 888 20.81 -15.02 4.26
N SER A 889 21.05 -15.38 2.99
CA SER A 889 21.58 -14.44 1.98
C SER A 889 20.61 -13.29 1.70
N ASP A 890 19.31 -13.58 1.60
CA ASP A 890 18.27 -12.56 1.42
C ASP A 890 18.12 -11.70 2.68
N ALA A 891 18.20 -12.30 3.87
CA ALA A 891 18.16 -11.58 5.14
C ALA A 891 19.31 -10.58 5.27
N LEU A 892 20.53 -10.98 4.92
CA LEU A 892 21.69 -10.08 4.87
C LEU A 892 21.55 -8.99 3.81
N ALA A 893 21.12 -9.36 2.59
CA ALA A 893 20.99 -8.44 1.48
C ALA A 893 19.94 -7.34 1.72
N LYS A 894 18.83 -7.70 2.36
CA LYS A 894 17.71 -6.78 2.67
C LYS A 894 17.75 -6.23 4.10
N LYS A 895 18.78 -6.60 4.88
CA LYS A 895 19.01 -6.17 6.25
C LYS A 895 17.86 -6.46 7.21
N HIS A 896 17.39 -7.70 7.18
CA HIS A 896 16.40 -8.26 8.09
C HIS A 896 16.99 -9.43 8.86
N SER A 897 16.28 -9.92 9.86
CA SER A 897 16.72 -11.08 10.64
C SER A 897 16.10 -12.36 10.13
N THR A 898 16.85 -13.47 10.25
CA THR A 898 16.21 -14.79 10.23
C THR A 898 15.62 -15.10 11.60
N MET A 899 14.77 -16.11 11.64
CA MET A 899 14.16 -16.62 12.86
C MET A 899 15.18 -17.09 13.90
N GLY A 900 16.17 -17.89 13.49
CA GLY A 900 17.23 -18.37 14.37
C GLY A 900 18.04 -17.22 14.98
N GLU A 901 18.26 -16.16 14.20
CA GLU A 901 18.95 -14.96 14.68
C GLU A 901 18.10 -14.14 15.66
N ALA A 902 16.81 -13.95 15.39
CA ALA A 902 15.88 -13.30 16.32
C ALA A 902 15.81 -14.05 17.65
N LEU A 903 15.83 -15.38 17.60
CA LEU A 903 15.83 -16.24 18.78
C LEU A 903 17.16 -16.22 19.56
N ASP A 904 18.29 -16.06 18.87
CA ASP A 904 19.60 -15.85 19.51
C ASP A 904 19.65 -14.48 20.23
N VAL A 905 19.12 -13.42 19.61
CA VAL A 905 18.96 -12.11 20.27
C VAL A 905 18.13 -12.25 21.54
N ALA A 906 17.02 -13.00 21.49
CA ALA A 906 16.16 -13.25 22.63
C ALA A 906 16.87 -13.99 23.78
N ASP A 907 17.67 -15.02 23.47
CA ASP A 907 18.47 -15.75 24.47
C ASP A 907 19.50 -14.83 25.13
N ARG A 908 20.29 -14.10 24.32
CA ARG A 908 21.32 -13.18 24.82
C ARG A 908 20.74 -12.05 25.67
N MET A 909 19.55 -11.56 25.31
CA MET A 909 18.81 -10.54 26.07
C MET A 909 18.26 -11.09 27.39
N GLY A 910 18.07 -12.41 27.50
CA GLY A 910 17.37 -13.03 28.61
C GLY A 910 15.89 -12.67 28.65
N ALA A 911 15.27 -12.47 27.48
CA ALA A 911 13.86 -12.09 27.38
C ALA A 911 12.96 -13.24 27.87
N ARG A 912 11.95 -12.95 28.69
CA ARG A 912 11.03 -13.96 29.24
C ARG A 912 9.97 -14.40 28.24
N ARG A 913 9.44 -13.46 27.47
CA ARG A 913 8.45 -13.68 26.42
C ARG A 913 9.00 -13.18 25.10
N VAL A 914 8.77 -13.93 24.04
CA VAL A 914 9.21 -13.58 22.69
C VAL A 914 8.01 -13.70 21.76
N LEU A 915 7.75 -12.63 21.01
CA LEU A 915 6.75 -12.62 19.95
C LEU A 915 7.43 -12.28 18.62
N LEU A 916 7.48 -13.25 17.72
CA LEU A 916 8.03 -13.07 16.38
C LEU A 916 6.97 -12.45 15.47
N THR A 917 7.35 -11.46 14.66
CA THR A 917 6.44 -10.74 13.75
C THR A 917 7.16 -10.32 12.46
N HIS A 918 6.48 -9.52 11.64
CA HIS A 918 7.02 -8.94 10.41
C HIS A 918 7.54 -9.99 9.42
N PHE A 919 6.69 -10.98 9.14
CA PHE A 919 7.02 -12.12 8.29
C PHE A 919 6.97 -11.75 6.80
N SER A 920 7.89 -12.33 6.03
CA SER A 920 7.77 -12.34 4.56
C SER A 920 6.45 -12.97 4.15
N GLN A 921 5.78 -12.36 3.18
CA GLN A 921 4.45 -12.79 2.73
C GLN A 921 4.47 -14.09 1.91
N ARG A 922 5.67 -14.56 1.54
CA ARG A 922 5.86 -15.70 0.65
C ARG A 922 5.78 -17.05 1.37
N TYR A 923 5.90 -17.08 2.69
CA TYR A 923 6.01 -18.31 3.47
C TYR A 923 5.06 -18.28 4.66
N ALA A 924 4.36 -19.41 4.89
CA ALA A 924 3.47 -19.62 6.02
C ALA A 924 3.99 -20.72 6.96
N ARG A 925 5.30 -21.00 6.95
CA ARG A 925 5.86 -22.06 7.79
C ARG A 925 5.99 -21.57 9.22
N ILE A 926 5.43 -22.35 10.14
CA ILE A 926 5.61 -22.13 11.58
C ILE A 926 6.61 -23.18 12.08
N PRO A 927 7.77 -22.77 12.62
CA PRO A 927 8.74 -23.69 13.23
C PRO A 927 8.15 -24.34 14.49
N LEU A 928 8.64 -25.52 14.87
CA LEU A 928 8.49 -25.98 16.25
C LEU A 928 9.57 -25.30 17.07
N VAL A 929 9.18 -24.45 18.01
CA VAL A 929 10.12 -23.90 19.00
C VAL A 929 10.09 -24.82 20.22
N GLU A 930 11.21 -25.49 20.49
CA GLU A 930 11.39 -26.31 21.69
C GLU A 930 11.25 -25.48 22.97
N SER A 931 10.99 -26.15 24.09
CA SER A 931 10.99 -25.49 25.40
C SER A 931 12.36 -24.88 25.68
N ARG A 932 12.40 -23.55 25.85
CA ARG A 932 13.63 -22.79 26.10
C ARG A 932 13.68 -22.28 27.54
N ARG A 933 14.90 -22.12 28.04
CA ARG A 933 15.19 -21.40 29.28
C ARG A 933 16.14 -20.26 28.98
N THR A 934 15.97 -19.15 29.67
CA THR A 934 16.93 -18.04 29.62
C THR A 934 18.25 -18.47 30.26
N ARG A 935 19.30 -17.66 30.06
CA ARG A 935 20.60 -17.82 30.74
C ARG A 935 20.52 -17.81 32.27
N THR A 936 19.47 -17.24 32.84
CA THR A 936 19.21 -17.23 34.30
C THR A 936 18.46 -18.47 34.77
N GLY A 937 18.09 -19.40 33.87
CA GLY A 937 17.33 -20.61 34.16
C GLY A 937 15.80 -20.41 34.17
N ALA A 938 15.31 -19.18 33.98
CA ALA A 938 13.89 -18.87 33.88
C ALA A 938 13.29 -19.40 32.57
N ASP A 939 11.98 -19.56 32.50
CA ASP A 939 11.30 -19.99 31.28
C ASP A 939 11.37 -18.90 30.19
N GLN A 940 11.59 -19.31 28.94
CA GLN A 940 11.48 -18.45 27.77
C GLN A 940 10.43 -19.01 26.82
N VAL A 941 9.34 -18.27 26.64
CA VAL A 941 8.19 -18.70 25.83
C VAL A 941 8.14 -17.91 24.54
N VAL A 942 8.07 -18.61 23.42
CA VAL A 942 8.10 -18.04 22.08
C VAL A 942 6.77 -18.27 21.38
N LEU A 943 6.19 -17.21 20.85
CA LEU A 943 4.98 -17.23 20.02
C LEU A 943 5.26 -16.58 18.66
N LEU A 944 4.41 -16.89 17.69
CA LEU A 944 4.38 -16.20 16.40
C LEU A 944 3.14 -15.32 16.33
N ALA A 945 3.34 -14.08 15.88
CA ALA A 945 2.26 -13.14 15.69
C ALA A 945 1.39 -13.55 14.49
N LEU A 946 0.08 -13.49 14.72
CA LEU A 946 -0.93 -13.57 13.68
C LEU A 946 -1.81 -12.33 13.81
N ASP A 947 -2.22 -11.78 12.67
CA ASP A 947 -3.09 -10.61 12.62
C ASP A 947 -4.32 -10.82 13.52
N GLN A 948 -4.57 -9.85 14.39
CA GLN A 948 -5.67 -9.76 15.35
C GLN A 948 -5.72 -10.86 16.42
N MET A 949 -4.65 -11.64 16.56
CA MET A 949 -4.42 -12.48 17.74
C MET A 949 -4.38 -11.61 19.00
N ARG A 950 -4.93 -12.11 20.10
CA ARG A 950 -4.87 -11.45 21.42
C ARG A 950 -4.24 -12.37 22.43
N VAL A 951 -3.19 -11.90 23.07
CA VAL A 951 -2.52 -12.67 24.12
C VAL A 951 -2.07 -11.78 25.25
N LYS A 952 -2.38 -12.17 26.48
CA LYS A 952 -1.85 -11.52 27.68
C LYS A 952 -0.48 -12.09 28.04
N LEU A 953 0.37 -11.30 28.68
CA LEU A 953 1.72 -11.74 29.08
C LEU A 953 1.71 -13.01 29.94
N GLY A 954 0.75 -13.16 30.86
CA GLY A 954 0.56 -14.36 31.69
C GLY A 954 -0.08 -15.54 30.96
N GLU A 955 -0.51 -15.38 29.71
CA GLU A 955 -1.15 -16.41 28.91
C GLU A 955 -0.23 -16.98 27.82
N PHE A 956 1.04 -16.57 27.74
CA PHE A 956 1.96 -17.04 26.71
C PHE A 956 2.17 -18.56 26.73
N ARG A 957 2.28 -19.19 27.92
CA ARG A 957 2.38 -20.65 28.04
C ARG A 957 1.10 -21.36 27.60
N HIS A 958 -0.05 -20.71 27.80
CA HIS A 958 -1.35 -21.22 27.35
C HIS A 958 -1.41 -21.22 25.82
N ALA A 959 -1.10 -20.08 25.20
CA ALA A 959 -1.04 -19.96 23.73
C ALA A 959 0.01 -20.91 23.12
N GLN A 960 1.15 -21.12 23.78
CA GLN A 960 2.20 -22.03 23.31
C GLN A 960 1.70 -23.48 23.19
N ALA A 961 0.75 -23.89 24.06
CA ALA A 961 0.18 -25.23 24.01
C ALA A 961 -0.56 -25.53 22.69
N PHE A 962 -1.10 -24.51 22.01
CA PHE A 962 -1.82 -24.65 20.74
C PHE A 962 -0.92 -24.58 19.51
N LEU A 963 0.36 -24.20 19.64
CA LEU A 963 1.28 -24.06 18.50
C LEU A 963 1.37 -25.32 17.61
N PRO A 964 1.39 -26.57 18.14
CA PRO A 964 1.40 -27.75 17.27
C PRO A 964 0.17 -27.83 16.35
N ALA A 965 -1.03 -27.52 16.86
CA ALA A 965 -2.26 -27.52 16.08
C ALA A 965 -2.27 -26.39 15.03
N ILE A 966 -1.84 -25.19 15.42
CA ILE A 966 -1.76 -24.03 14.53
C ILE A 966 -0.73 -24.28 13.42
N ARG A 967 0.42 -24.88 13.74
CA ARG A 967 1.43 -25.26 12.76
C ARG A 967 0.87 -26.25 11.73
N ARG A 968 0.26 -27.34 12.20
CA ARG A 968 -0.34 -28.35 11.32
C ARG A 968 -1.38 -27.73 10.37
N PHE A 969 -2.17 -26.78 10.88
CA PHE A 969 -3.09 -26.00 10.07
C PHE A 969 -2.39 -25.26 8.92
N PHE A 970 -1.33 -24.50 9.16
CA PHE A 970 -0.62 -23.78 8.10
C PHE A 970 0.15 -24.71 7.13
N GLU A 971 0.63 -25.87 7.58
CA GLU A 971 1.24 -26.88 6.71
C GLU A 971 0.21 -27.40 5.68
N THR A 972 -0.98 -27.81 6.14
CA THR A 972 -2.05 -28.31 5.26
C THR A 972 -2.60 -27.25 4.30
N ASP A 973 -2.74 -26.00 4.75
CA ASP A 973 -3.21 -24.91 3.88
C ASP A 973 -2.17 -24.59 2.79
N SER A 974 -0.88 -24.71 3.10
CA SER A 974 0.20 -24.52 2.13
C SER A 974 0.27 -25.62 1.07
N GLU A 975 -0.08 -26.86 1.41
CA GLU A 975 -0.17 -27.98 0.47
C GLU A 975 -1.33 -27.78 -0.51
N LYS A 976 -2.51 -27.38 0.00
CA LYS A 976 -3.70 -27.10 -0.83
C LYS A 976 -3.47 -25.92 -1.79
N THR A 977 -2.83 -24.86 -1.31
CA THR A 977 -2.55 -23.68 -2.16
C THR A 977 -1.58 -24.02 -3.30
N LYS A 978 -0.61 -24.91 -3.08
CA LYS A 978 0.31 -25.39 -4.13
C LYS A 978 -0.32 -26.32 -5.16
N GLU A 979 -1.47 -26.93 -4.85
CA GLU A 979 -2.24 -27.75 -5.80
C GLU A 979 -3.22 -26.89 -6.63
N GLU A 980 -3.61 -25.70 -6.14
CA GLU A 980 -4.49 -24.75 -6.83
C GLU A 980 -3.78 -23.75 -7.74
N ASP A 981 -2.53 -23.39 -7.43
CA ASP A 981 -1.62 -22.57 -8.27
C ASP A 981 -0.90 -23.42 -9.34
#